data_AF-A0A2W0BYS2-F1
#
_entry.id   AF-A0A2W0BYS2-F1
#
_cell.length_a   1.000
_cell.length_b   1.000
_cell.length_c   1.000
_cell.angle_alpha   90.00
_cell.angle_beta   90.00
_cell.angle_gamma   90.00
#
_symmetry.space_group_name_H-M   'P 1'
#
loop_
_entity.id
_entity.type
_entity.pdbx_description
1 polymer ?
#
loop_
_entity_poly.entity_id
_entity_poly.type
_entity_poly.pdbx_seq_one_letter_code
_entity_poly.pdbx_strand_id
1 'polypeptide(L)'
;MHKRPASAKLIGRILFLTEDPELIRRQLAGENLPWDVNNPANNPKLRDDISTDEITPAHICFFFDETLGEFPYTGLKCGNELPIKRTDVKKGGFVVAVSGKRRGKGSSREQSPYAELSAGIKLVIAENIERIYKQNCQNLGVLTSTDFSLIDCIRRGEEIPLEVFTRGEDEITRQVIEYGGLFPFNVARMQGKVTIPGIDTKPRPMTVTEKIFAGHMILPDGRVGVPAVKPSDAGFARTDLRFSHEYVTPMAAIFYEHFVGKSMPVNDRSSIIFFRDHLTFLDEVLSEEKKKMGLLDLATQLKMKQESFAQSQGIKLHGELKDRKGSEGICHSIVAESYALPGQLNVGSDSHTPHVGAVGCVAFGIGTTDVFNSWITKDVRVKVPESVRVVVRGKRRPNVTAKDYILKLLAMDYIRSGKALAKVMEYSGEAIEELGVDERATMCNMAAEIGGFTGIVAPDNKVVDFLVERRGMNRAEAERLIDGLRSEPGAQYAHVIEMDGSEIYPMVATPGDPGNGKYVRDLNTPVPVEIAYGGTCTAGKNEDMDMYASVLRDALRQGKRVSPSVQFYIQFGSQETREYCVRKGYLDIFQKAGAKVIEPSCGACINAGPGVSTRPDQIVISAQNRNFPGRSGPGQMYLASPYTVAASAVAGYITEYQPTEEREPALA
;
A
#
# COMPACT_ATOMS: atom_id res chain seq x y z
N MET A 1 7.51 -24.67 18.80
CA MET A 1 6.09 -24.81 18.40
C MET A 1 5.88 -26.16 17.74
N HIS A 2 4.68 -26.74 17.88
CA HIS A 2 4.30 -28.04 17.33
C HIS A 2 3.33 -27.87 16.17
N LYS A 3 3.32 -28.82 15.25
CA LYS A 3 2.32 -28.93 14.18
C LYS A 3 0.94 -29.04 14.81
N ARG A 4 -0.09 -28.45 14.19
CA ARG A 4 -1.49 -28.63 14.59
C ARG A 4 -1.85 -30.12 14.57
N PRO A 5 -2.85 -30.54 15.38
CA PRO A 5 -3.46 -31.85 15.22
C PRO A 5 -3.97 -32.04 13.79
N ALA A 6 -4.05 -33.30 13.34
CA ALA A 6 -4.50 -33.64 11.99
C ALA A 6 -5.96 -33.27 11.71
N SER A 7 -6.73 -33.00 12.76
CA SER A 7 -8.10 -32.50 12.73
C SER A 7 -8.25 -31.24 13.57
N ALA A 8 -9.21 -30.39 13.21
CA ALA A 8 -9.61 -29.23 13.99
C ALA A 8 -10.99 -29.48 14.60
N LYS A 9 -11.12 -29.25 15.90
CA LYS A 9 -12.41 -29.25 16.60
C LYS A 9 -12.77 -27.81 16.97
N LEU A 10 -13.86 -27.30 16.41
CA LEU A 10 -14.33 -25.93 16.64
C LEU A 10 -15.53 -25.97 17.59
N ILE A 11 -15.32 -25.59 18.85
CA ILE A 11 -16.36 -25.61 19.89
C ILE A 11 -16.78 -24.18 20.20
N GLY A 12 -18.02 -23.82 19.86
CA GLY A 12 -18.58 -22.50 20.13
C GLY A 12 -19.72 -22.16 19.18
N ARG A 13 -20.14 -20.90 19.18
CA ARG A 13 -21.27 -20.43 18.37
C ARG A 13 -20.83 -20.00 16.97
N ILE A 14 -21.78 -19.99 16.04
CA ILE A 14 -21.58 -19.55 14.66
C ILE A 14 -22.30 -18.21 14.48
N LEU A 15 -21.56 -17.18 14.06
CA LEU A 15 -22.11 -15.88 13.74
C LEU A 15 -22.40 -15.80 12.24
N PHE A 16 -23.68 -15.72 11.87
CA PHE A 16 -24.11 -15.40 10.51
C PHE A 16 -24.22 -13.89 10.36
N LEU A 17 -23.42 -13.31 9.46
CA LEU A 17 -23.51 -11.90 9.10
C LEU A 17 -24.67 -11.74 8.11
N THR A 18 -25.88 -11.46 8.62
CA THR A 18 -27.13 -11.37 7.85
C THR A 18 -27.45 -9.96 7.36
N GLU A 19 -28.27 -9.85 6.32
CA GLU A 19 -28.77 -8.54 5.84
C GLU A 19 -29.75 -7.90 6.82
N ASP A 20 -30.46 -8.74 7.59
CA ASP A 20 -31.43 -8.32 8.60
C ASP A 20 -30.70 -7.97 9.92
N PRO A 21 -30.79 -6.71 10.39
CA PRO A 21 -30.18 -6.30 11.66
C PRO A 21 -30.79 -7.00 12.88
N GLU A 22 -32.05 -7.43 12.82
CA GLU A 22 -32.71 -8.09 13.93
C GLU A 22 -32.22 -9.52 14.13
N LEU A 23 -31.96 -10.24 13.04
CA LEU A 23 -31.30 -11.56 13.09
C LEU A 23 -29.88 -11.46 13.67
N ILE A 24 -29.16 -10.36 13.43
CA ILE A 24 -27.88 -10.11 14.12
C ILE A 24 -28.10 -9.96 15.62
N ARG A 25 -29.01 -9.08 16.06
CA ARG A 25 -29.25 -8.84 17.49
C ARG A 25 -29.67 -10.09 18.25
N ARG A 26 -30.55 -10.90 17.66
CA ARG A 26 -30.98 -12.19 18.21
C ARG A 26 -29.79 -13.13 18.44
N GLN A 27 -28.87 -13.22 17.48
CA GLN A 27 -27.62 -13.96 17.68
C GLN A 27 -26.78 -13.38 18.81
N LEU A 28 -26.60 -12.06 18.88
CA LEU A 28 -25.85 -11.45 19.97
C LEU A 28 -26.49 -11.70 21.34
N ALA A 29 -27.83 -11.81 21.40
CA ALA A 29 -28.59 -12.14 22.59
C ALA A 29 -28.57 -13.63 22.99
N GLY A 30 -27.89 -14.49 22.21
CA GLY A 30 -27.70 -15.91 22.53
C GLY A 30 -28.38 -16.90 21.60
N GLU A 31 -29.19 -16.44 20.65
CA GLU A 31 -29.89 -17.33 19.72
C GLU A 31 -28.94 -17.96 18.69
N ASN A 32 -29.12 -19.25 18.38
CA ASN A 32 -28.46 -19.89 17.25
C ASN A 32 -29.45 -19.96 16.08
N LEU A 33 -29.20 -19.21 15.00
CA LEU A 33 -30.08 -19.19 13.83
C LEU A 33 -30.10 -20.56 13.13
N PRO A 34 -31.20 -20.93 12.44
CA PRO A 34 -31.23 -22.13 11.63
C PRO A 34 -30.23 -22.05 10.46
N TRP A 35 -29.74 -23.21 10.03
CA TRP A 35 -28.97 -23.38 8.80
C TRP A 35 -29.18 -24.81 8.31
N ASP A 36 -29.58 -24.96 7.06
CA ASP A 36 -29.85 -26.22 6.38
C ASP A 36 -29.25 -26.15 4.96
N VAL A 37 -28.24 -26.98 4.72
CA VAL A 37 -27.59 -27.07 3.41
C VAL A 37 -28.45 -27.74 2.34
N ASN A 38 -29.43 -28.56 2.74
CA ASN A 38 -30.34 -29.25 1.82
C ASN A 38 -31.54 -28.37 1.45
N ASN A 39 -31.87 -27.38 2.28
CA ASN A 39 -32.95 -26.44 2.03
C ASN A 39 -32.51 -24.97 2.23
N PRO A 40 -31.63 -24.46 1.35
CA PRO A 40 -31.02 -23.14 1.53
C PRO A 40 -32.01 -21.98 1.48
N ALA A 41 -33.21 -22.18 0.93
CA ALA A 41 -34.28 -21.18 0.93
C ALA A 41 -34.78 -20.82 2.34
N ASN A 42 -34.57 -21.70 3.32
CA ASN A 42 -34.93 -21.48 4.73
C ASN A 42 -33.80 -20.81 5.54
N ASN A 43 -32.62 -20.60 4.93
CA ASN A 43 -31.48 -20.02 5.64
C ASN A 43 -31.59 -18.50 5.72
N PRO A 44 -31.05 -17.88 6.79
CA PRO A 44 -30.91 -16.44 6.87
C PRO A 44 -30.17 -15.89 5.65
N LYS A 45 -30.70 -14.83 5.04
CA LYS A 45 -30.01 -14.16 3.95
C LYS A 45 -28.76 -13.46 4.46
N LEU A 46 -27.61 -13.90 3.96
CA LEU A 46 -26.31 -13.39 4.37
C LEU A 46 -25.98 -12.07 3.67
N ARG A 47 -25.21 -11.21 4.34
CA ARG A 47 -24.63 -10.02 3.75
C ARG A 47 -23.51 -10.42 2.80
N ASP A 48 -23.66 -9.95 1.57
CA ASP A 48 -22.60 -9.96 0.56
C ASP A 48 -21.59 -8.82 0.81
N ASP A 49 -20.46 -8.88 0.13
CA ASP A 49 -19.57 -7.73 -0.04
C ASP A 49 -18.96 -7.14 1.24
N ILE A 50 -18.70 -7.97 2.26
CA ILE A 50 -18.12 -7.53 3.53
C ILE A 50 -16.71 -6.99 3.32
N SER A 51 -16.52 -5.70 3.56
CA SER A 51 -15.22 -5.04 3.46
C SER A 51 -14.41 -5.10 4.76
N THR A 52 -13.09 -4.91 4.69
CA THR A 52 -12.25 -4.78 5.89
C THR A 52 -12.63 -3.57 6.75
N ASP A 53 -13.20 -2.51 6.15
CA ASP A 53 -13.75 -1.37 6.91
C ASP A 53 -15.04 -1.73 7.66
N GLU A 54 -15.85 -2.66 7.14
CA GLU A 54 -17.00 -3.19 7.88
C GLU A 54 -16.56 -4.12 9.02
N ILE A 55 -15.50 -4.91 8.81
CA ILE A 55 -14.92 -5.78 9.85
C ILE A 55 -14.26 -4.93 10.94
N THR A 56 -13.46 -3.94 10.56
CA THR A 56 -12.72 -3.07 11.50
C THR A 56 -12.57 -1.67 10.88
N PRO A 57 -13.45 -0.73 11.25
CA PRO A 57 -13.39 0.64 10.76
C PRO A 57 -12.01 1.28 10.94
N ALA A 58 -11.63 2.18 10.04
CA ALA A 58 -10.28 2.76 10.01
C ALA A 58 -9.85 3.45 11.33
N HIS A 59 -10.78 4.07 12.05
CA HIS A 59 -10.48 4.71 13.34
C HIS A 59 -10.20 3.70 14.48
N ILE A 60 -10.63 2.44 14.33
CA ILE A 60 -10.33 1.35 15.27
C ILE A 60 -8.96 0.74 14.99
N CYS A 61 -8.42 0.91 13.78
CA CYS A 61 -7.10 0.38 13.44
C CYS A 61 -5.93 1.10 14.15
N PHE A 62 -6.23 2.08 15.00
CA PHE A 62 -5.30 2.70 15.94
C PHE A 62 -5.05 1.82 17.18
N PHE A 63 -5.94 0.87 17.47
CA PHE A 63 -5.63 -0.21 18.40
C PHE A 63 -4.69 -1.21 17.72
N PHE A 64 -3.73 -1.74 18.47
CA PHE A 64 -2.61 -2.53 17.93
C PHE A 64 -2.31 -3.78 18.77
N ASP A 65 -3.22 -4.12 19.69
CA ASP A 65 -3.15 -5.26 20.59
C ASP A 65 -4.50 -6.02 20.61
N GLU A 66 -4.68 -6.95 21.56
CA GLU A 66 -5.88 -7.77 21.69
C GLU A 66 -7.17 -6.97 21.96
N THR A 67 -7.08 -5.67 22.29
CA THR A 67 -8.25 -4.78 22.37
C THR A 67 -8.99 -4.70 21.03
N LEU A 68 -8.32 -4.95 19.90
CA LEU A 68 -8.97 -5.10 18.59
C LEU A 68 -10.09 -6.15 18.60
N GLY A 69 -9.97 -7.19 19.44
CA GLY A 69 -11.01 -8.21 19.63
C GLY A 69 -12.34 -7.70 20.17
N GLU A 70 -12.41 -6.46 20.64
CA GLU A 70 -13.66 -5.85 21.08
C GLU A 70 -14.48 -5.24 19.93
N PHE A 71 -13.92 -5.14 18.73
CA PHE A 71 -14.53 -4.37 17.64
C PHE A 71 -14.91 -5.10 16.34
N PRO A 72 -14.76 -6.43 16.16
CA PRO A 72 -15.16 -7.06 14.91
C PRO A 72 -16.60 -6.72 14.50
N TYR A 73 -16.75 -6.38 13.22
CA TYR A 73 -18.01 -6.07 12.55
C TYR A 73 -18.76 -4.85 13.08
N THR A 74 -18.13 -3.99 13.87
CA THR A 74 -18.75 -2.71 14.31
C THR A 74 -19.05 -1.75 13.16
N GLY A 75 -18.42 -1.94 12.00
CA GLY A 75 -18.73 -1.22 10.77
C GLY A 75 -19.74 -1.91 9.86
N LEU A 76 -20.20 -3.13 10.20
CA LEU A 76 -21.12 -3.91 9.38
C LEU A 76 -22.46 -3.19 9.22
N LYS A 77 -22.81 -2.85 7.98
CA LYS A 77 -24.10 -2.21 7.66
C LYS A 77 -25.13 -3.28 7.31
N CYS A 78 -26.27 -3.26 8.00
CA CYS A 78 -27.44 -4.09 7.71
C CYS A 78 -28.60 -3.13 7.39
N GLY A 79 -28.86 -2.89 6.11
CA GLY A 79 -29.70 -1.77 5.68
C GLY A 79 -29.09 -0.43 6.10
N ASN A 80 -29.82 0.36 6.88
CA ASN A 80 -29.38 1.66 7.40
C ASN A 80 -28.80 1.58 8.82
N GLU A 81 -28.59 0.37 9.34
CA GLU A 81 -28.22 0.15 10.74
C GLU A 81 -26.84 -0.49 10.89
N LEU A 82 -26.18 -0.22 12.02
CA LEU A 82 -24.96 -0.88 12.48
C LEU A 82 -25.32 -1.75 13.71
N PRO A 83 -25.79 -2.99 13.53
CA PRO A 83 -26.37 -3.77 14.62
C PRO A 83 -25.36 -4.31 15.63
N ILE A 84 -24.08 -4.40 15.29
CA ILE A 84 -23.01 -4.94 16.15
C ILE A 84 -22.30 -3.80 16.86
N LYS A 85 -22.19 -3.87 18.19
CA LYS A 85 -21.50 -2.90 19.05
C LYS A 85 -20.23 -3.48 19.63
N ARG A 86 -19.45 -2.61 20.30
CA ARG A 86 -18.20 -2.99 20.97
C ARG A 86 -18.46 -4.10 21.99
N THR A 87 -17.59 -5.10 22.01
CA THR A 87 -17.60 -6.32 22.82
C THR A 87 -18.64 -7.38 22.46
N ASP A 88 -19.61 -7.09 21.60
CA ASP A 88 -20.74 -8.00 21.33
C ASP A 88 -20.28 -9.34 20.77
N VAL A 89 -19.39 -9.32 19.77
CA VAL A 89 -18.86 -10.55 19.15
C VAL A 89 -18.05 -11.37 20.15
N LYS A 90 -17.16 -10.71 20.91
CA LYS A 90 -16.30 -11.35 21.92
C LYS A 90 -17.11 -12.00 23.05
N LYS A 91 -18.16 -11.31 23.53
CA LYS A 91 -19.08 -11.83 24.54
C LYS A 91 -19.99 -12.93 24.01
N GLY A 92 -20.30 -12.90 22.72
CA GLY A 92 -21.18 -13.85 22.06
C GLY A 92 -20.63 -15.28 21.96
N GLY A 93 -19.34 -15.50 22.26
CA GLY A 93 -18.73 -16.84 22.26
C GLY A 93 -18.68 -17.48 20.88
N PHE A 94 -18.57 -16.67 19.83
CA PHE A 94 -18.51 -17.14 18.45
C PHE A 94 -17.11 -17.65 18.10
N VAL A 95 -17.05 -18.78 17.41
CA VAL A 95 -15.82 -19.37 16.88
C VAL A 95 -15.79 -19.44 15.36
N VAL A 96 -16.94 -19.21 14.71
CA VAL A 96 -17.06 -19.14 13.25
C VAL A 96 -17.80 -17.86 12.86
N ALA A 97 -17.33 -17.20 11.80
CA ALA A 97 -18.09 -16.13 11.14
C ALA A 97 -18.43 -16.52 9.70
N VAL A 98 -19.69 -16.35 9.31
CA VAL A 98 -20.24 -16.75 8.01
C VAL A 98 -20.79 -15.51 7.29
N SER A 99 -20.40 -15.29 6.04
CA SER A 99 -20.90 -14.22 5.16
C SER A 99 -21.28 -14.77 3.79
N GLY A 100 -21.95 -13.95 2.97
CA GLY A 100 -22.42 -14.35 1.64
C GLY A 100 -21.30 -14.39 0.59
N LYS A 101 -21.53 -13.75 -0.55
CA LYS A 101 -20.75 -13.94 -1.78
C LYS A 101 -19.29 -13.56 -1.69
N ARG A 102 -18.97 -12.46 -1.02
CA ARG A 102 -17.63 -11.85 -1.07
C ARG A 102 -17.22 -11.29 0.26
N ARG A 103 -16.01 -11.61 0.71
CA ARG A 103 -15.49 -11.19 2.01
C ARG A 103 -14.05 -10.69 1.94
N GLY A 104 -13.75 -9.64 2.70
CA GLY A 104 -12.40 -9.12 2.93
C GLY A 104 -11.94 -8.13 1.87
N LYS A 105 -12.87 -7.44 1.19
CA LYS A 105 -12.51 -6.44 0.17
C LYS A 105 -12.00 -5.14 0.78
N GLY A 106 -11.14 -4.44 0.04
CA GLY A 106 -10.63 -3.13 0.40
C GLY A 106 -9.18 -3.18 0.90
N SER A 107 -8.93 -2.54 2.04
CA SER A 107 -7.59 -2.32 2.58
C SER A 107 -6.92 -3.63 3.00
N SER A 108 -5.60 -3.74 2.78
CA SER A 108 -4.76 -4.89 3.18
C SER A 108 -4.53 -5.03 4.70
N ARG A 109 -5.27 -4.28 5.52
CA ARG A 109 -5.10 -4.20 6.97
C ARG A 109 -5.25 -5.56 7.65
N GLU A 110 -4.22 -5.96 8.38
CA GLU A 110 -4.21 -7.21 9.15
C GLU A 110 -4.95 -7.08 10.49
N GLN A 111 -5.22 -5.85 10.93
CA GLN A 111 -6.07 -5.55 12.07
C GLN A 111 -7.44 -6.22 11.96
N SER A 112 -8.00 -6.37 10.75
CA SER A 112 -9.32 -7.00 10.55
C SER A 112 -9.35 -8.49 10.94
N PRO A 113 -8.55 -9.38 10.33
CA PRO A 113 -8.52 -10.78 10.77
C PRO A 113 -7.94 -10.96 12.18
N TYR A 114 -7.09 -10.05 12.65
CA TYR A 114 -6.61 -10.09 14.03
C TYR A 114 -7.69 -9.72 15.06
N ALA A 115 -8.56 -8.75 14.74
CA ALA A 115 -9.73 -8.44 15.54
C ALA A 115 -10.64 -9.66 15.67
N GLU A 116 -10.91 -10.35 14.56
CA GLU A 116 -11.70 -11.59 14.56
C GLU A 116 -11.05 -12.68 15.43
N LEU A 117 -9.75 -12.91 15.25
CA LEU A 117 -8.99 -13.86 16.04
C LEU A 117 -9.05 -13.55 17.55
N SER A 118 -8.87 -12.27 17.91
CA SER A 118 -8.86 -11.76 19.28
C SER A 118 -10.26 -11.76 19.92
N ALA A 119 -11.32 -11.80 19.11
CA ALA A 119 -12.69 -11.98 19.56
C ALA A 119 -13.10 -13.46 19.73
N GLY A 120 -12.25 -14.39 19.29
CA GLY A 120 -12.48 -15.84 19.40
C GLY A 120 -12.81 -16.54 18.08
N ILE A 121 -12.94 -15.82 16.96
CA ILE A 121 -13.20 -16.42 15.65
C ILE A 121 -11.96 -17.21 15.19
N LYS A 122 -12.15 -18.48 14.87
CA LYS A 122 -11.11 -19.39 14.40
C LYS A 122 -11.31 -19.85 12.96
N LEU A 123 -12.53 -19.73 12.43
CA LEU A 123 -12.89 -20.06 11.06
C LEU A 123 -13.77 -18.98 10.45
N VAL A 124 -13.48 -18.64 9.19
CA VAL A 124 -14.30 -17.77 8.36
C VAL A 124 -14.83 -18.55 7.16
N ILE A 125 -16.14 -18.41 6.87
CA ILE A 125 -16.81 -19.04 5.73
C ILE A 125 -17.48 -17.96 4.86
N ALA A 126 -17.22 -18.01 3.55
CA ALA A 126 -17.87 -17.17 2.54
C ALA A 126 -17.78 -17.83 1.17
N GLU A 127 -18.63 -17.50 0.20
CA GLU A 127 -18.53 -18.10 -1.15
C GLU A 127 -17.22 -17.71 -1.84
N ASN A 128 -16.72 -16.49 -1.59
CA ASN A 128 -15.44 -16.00 -2.07
C ASN A 128 -14.75 -15.16 -0.99
N ILE A 129 -13.45 -15.41 -0.80
CA ILE A 129 -12.61 -14.72 0.18
C ILE A 129 -11.45 -14.05 -0.57
N GLU A 130 -11.32 -12.74 -0.39
CA GLU A 130 -10.29 -11.94 -1.04
C GLU A 130 -8.88 -12.41 -0.70
N ARG A 131 -8.01 -12.51 -1.72
CA ARG A 131 -6.68 -13.11 -1.61
C ARG A 131 -5.85 -12.55 -0.45
N ILE A 132 -5.80 -11.23 -0.29
CA ILE A 132 -5.00 -10.58 0.75
C ILE A 132 -5.57 -10.85 2.14
N TYR A 133 -6.89 -10.76 2.30
CA TYR A 133 -7.53 -11.08 3.58
C TYR A 133 -7.35 -12.56 3.94
N LYS A 134 -7.52 -13.48 2.96
CA LYS A 134 -7.25 -14.92 3.13
C LYS A 134 -5.81 -15.16 3.59
N GLN A 135 -4.84 -14.50 2.96
CA GLN A 135 -3.42 -14.57 3.33
C GLN A 135 -3.18 -14.12 4.77
N ASN A 136 -3.76 -13.00 5.18
CA ASN A 136 -3.65 -12.48 6.54
C ASN A 136 -4.31 -13.44 7.56
N CYS A 137 -5.46 -14.04 7.23
CA CYS A 137 -6.04 -15.11 8.04
C CYS A 137 -5.06 -16.28 8.21
N GLN A 138 -4.50 -16.79 7.12
CA GLN A 138 -3.53 -17.89 7.15
C GLN A 138 -2.27 -17.55 7.95
N ASN A 139 -1.76 -16.34 7.80
CA ASN A 139 -0.60 -15.81 8.52
C ASN A 139 -0.82 -15.80 10.04
N LEU A 140 -2.00 -15.35 10.48
CA LEU A 140 -2.42 -15.31 11.88
C LEU A 140 -2.89 -16.68 12.41
N GLY A 141 -3.14 -17.65 11.53
CA GLY A 141 -3.67 -18.97 11.88
C GLY A 141 -5.20 -19.05 11.95
N VAL A 142 -5.94 -18.06 11.44
CA VAL A 142 -7.39 -18.15 11.23
C VAL A 142 -7.66 -19.03 10.01
N LEU A 143 -8.51 -20.04 10.16
CA LEU A 143 -8.92 -20.92 9.06
C LEU A 143 -9.90 -20.21 8.14
N THR A 144 -9.89 -20.57 6.86
CA THR A 144 -10.82 -20.04 5.86
C THR A 144 -11.40 -21.19 5.04
N SER A 145 -12.67 -21.10 4.67
CA SER A 145 -13.32 -22.09 3.80
C SER A 145 -14.39 -21.45 2.93
N THR A 146 -14.61 -22.01 1.74
CA THR A 146 -15.76 -21.69 0.90
C THR A 146 -16.85 -22.77 0.96
N ASP A 147 -16.63 -23.81 1.77
CA ASP A 147 -17.55 -24.93 1.95
C ASP A 147 -18.49 -24.68 3.14
N PHE A 148 -19.75 -24.39 2.84
CA PHE A 148 -20.79 -24.17 3.83
C PHE A 148 -21.27 -25.46 4.52
N SER A 149 -20.95 -26.65 3.99
CA SER A 149 -21.29 -27.92 4.64
C SER A 149 -20.57 -28.13 5.98
N LEU A 150 -19.47 -27.39 6.20
CA LEU A 150 -18.75 -27.39 7.46
C LEU A 150 -19.59 -26.84 8.63
N ILE A 151 -20.60 -26.00 8.35
CA ILE A 151 -21.47 -25.44 9.39
C ILE A 151 -22.18 -26.55 10.17
N ASP A 152 -22.69 -27.56 9.48
CA ASP A 152 -23.39 -28.67 10.11
C ASP A 152 -22.43 -29.58 10.90
N CYS A 153 -21.24 -29.82 10.37
CA CYS A 153 -20.19 -30.57 11.06
C CYS A 153 -19.80 -29.89 12.39
N ILE A 154 -19.62 -28.57 12.37
CA ILE A 154 -19.27 -27.77 13.55
C ILE A 154 -20.39 -27.79 14.59
N ARG A 155 -21.65 -27.69 14.16
CA ARG A 155 -22.81 -27.77 15.07
C ARG A 155 -22.95 -29.13 15.75
N ARG A 156 -22.60 -30.22 15.05
CA ARG A 156 -22.56 -31.57 15.62
C ARG A 156 -21.32 -31.80 16.51
N GLY A 157 -20.40 -30.84 16.59
CA GLY A 157 -19.17 -30.97 17.37
C GLY A 157 -18.18 -31.97 16.77
N GLU A 158 -18.27 -32.21 15.47
CA GLU A 158 -17.42 -33.15 14.75
C GLU A 158 -16.00 -32.60 14.58
N GLU A 159 -15.05 -33.51 14.46
CA GLU A 159 -13.69 -33.17 14.06
C GLU A 159 -13.59 -33.01 12.56
N ILE A 160 -13.02 -31.89 12.10
CA ILE A 160 -12.85 -31.60 10.68
C ILE A 160 -11.39 -31.89 10.32
N PRO A 161 -11.12 -32.78 9.34
CA PRO A 161 -9.75 -33.00 8.87
C PRO A 161 -9.10 -31.70 8.40
N LEU A 162 -7.85 -31.45 8.82
CA LEU A 162 -7.16 -30.21 8.48
C LEU A 162 -6.94 -30.05 6.97
N GLU A 163 -6.89 -31.18 6.24
CA GLU A 163 -6.82 -31.23 4.77
C GLU A 163 -7.93 -30.44 4.08
N VAL A 164 -9.11 -30.35 4.69
CA VAL A 164 -10.24 -29.54 4.19
C VAL A 164 -9.82 -28.09 3.97
N PHE A 165 -8.96 -27.54 4.83
CA PHE A 165 -8.52 -26.16 4.79
C PHE A 165 -7.25 -25.94 3.95
N THR A 166 -6.56 -27.02 3.56
CA THR A 166 -5.32 -26.94 2.76
C THR A 166 -5.50 -27.39 1.32
N ARG A 167 -6.67 -27.91 0.95
CA ARG A 167 -6.95 -28.40 -0.39
C ARG A 167 -6.78 -27.28 -1.43
N GLY A 168 -5.94 -27.51 -2.42
CA GLY A 168 -5.66 -26.56 -3.50
C GLY A 168 -4.64 -25.47 -3.15
N GLU A 169 -4.11 -25.47 -1.93
CA GLU A 169 -3.02 -24.58 -1.53
C GLU A 169 -1.66 -25.11 -2.01
N ASP A 170 -0.70 -24.21 -2.23
CA ASP A 170 0.69 -24.60 -2.45
C ASP A 170 1.31 -25.22 -1.19
N GLU A 171 2.42 -25.93 -1.37
CA GLU A 171 3.09 -26.68 -0.30
C GLU A 171 3.49 -25.80 0.90
N ILE A 172 3.93 -24.56 0.67
CA ILE A 172 4.32 -23.65 1.76
C ILE A 172 3.06 -23.17 2.49
N THR A 173 2.00 -22.80 1.76
CA THR A 173 0.73 -22.37 2.36
C THR A 173 0.06 -23.49 3.14
N ARG A 174 0.08 -24.72 2.63
CA ARG A 174 -0.34 -25.92 3.37
C ARG A 174 0.41 -26.02 4.70
N GLN A 175 1.73 -25.96 4.68
CA GLN A 175 2.53 -26.05 5.89
C GLN A 175 2.28 -24.88 6.86
N VAL A 176 2.09 -23.65 6.37
CA VAL A 176 1.71 -22.50 7.21
C VAL A 176 0.40 -22.74 7.95
N ILE A 177 -0.61 -23.26 7.26
CA ILE A 177 -1.90 -23.63 7.87
C ILE A 177 -1.71 -24.78 8.89
N GLU A 178 -0.90 -25.78 8.54
CA GLU A 178 -0.62 -26.94 9.40
C GLU A 178 0.17 -26.61 10.67
N TYR A 179 1.00 -25.59 10.65
CA TYR A 179 1.68 -25.09 11.85
C TYR A 179 0.88 -24.01 12.57
N GLY A 180 -0.20 -23.54 11.96
CA GLY A 180 -1.16 -22.64 12.57
C GLY A 180 -0.77 -21.17 12.53
N GLY A 181 -0.08 -20.77 11.47
CA GLY A 181 0.34 -19.41 11.24
C GLY A 181 1.75 -19.35 10.65
N LEU A 182 2.09 -18.19 10.09
CA LEU A 182 3.41 -17.98 9.46
C LEU A 182 4.54 -18.03 10.49
N PHE A 183 4.32 -17.47 11.69
CA PHE A 183 5.33 -17.49 12.74
C PHE A 183 5.63 -18.90 13.28
N PRO A 184 4.62 -19.69 13.71
CA PRO A 184 4.86 -21.09 14.10
C PRO A 184 5.60 -21.90 13.03
N PHE A 185 5.23 -21.68 11.76
CA PHE A 185 5.90 -22.30 10.62
C PHE A 185 7.36 -21.87 10.49
N ASN A 186 7.66 -20.57 10.56
CA ASN A 186 9.03 -20.07 10.48
C ASN A 186 9.91 -20.54 11.64
N VAL A 187 9.37 -20.62 12.86
CA VAL A 187 10.07 -21.23 13.99
C VAL A 187 10.40 -22.70 13.70
N ALA A 188 9.45 -23.47 13.15
CA ALA A 188 9.70 -24.85 12.76
C ALA A 188 10.75 -24.96 11.64
N ARG A 189 10.75 -24.02 10.69
CA ARG A 189 11.72 -23.94 9.58
C ARG A 189 13.12 -23.70 10.10
N MET A 190 13.29 -22.71 10.99
CA MET A 190 14.58 -22.43 11.64
C MET A 190 15.08 -23.57 12.52
N GLN A 191 14.18 -24.42 13.03
CA GLN A 191 14.50 -25.63 13.79
C GLN A 191 14.76 -26.87 12.91
N GLY A 192 14.70 -26.75 11.57
CA GLY A 192 14.87 -27.88 10.65
C GLY A 192 13.74 -28.91 10.69
N LYS A 193 12.58 -28.56 11.27
CA LYS A 193 11.41 -29.46 11.38
C LYS A 193 10.54 -29.48 10.13
N VAL A 194 10.73 -28.51 9.25
CA VAL A 194 10.07 -28.40 7.96
C VAL A 194 11.09 -28.07 6.89
N THR A 195 10.78 -28.47 5.66
CA THR A 195 11.56 -28.13 4.47
C THR A 195 10.70 -27.30 3.55
N ILE A 196 11.32 -26.27 2.94
CA ILE A 196 10.70 -25.51 1.85
C ILE A 196 10.95 -26.26 0.54
N PRO A 197 10.04 -26.18 -0.44
CA PRO A 197 10.29 -26.72 -1.78
C PRO A 197 11.53 -26.07 -2.42
N GLY A 198 12.30 -26.86 -3.16
CA GLY A 198 13.37 -26.33 -4.02
C GLY A 198 12.81 -25.62 -5.26
N ILE A 199 13.66 -24.85 -5.94
CA ILE A 199 13.34 -24.25 -7.24
C ILE A 199 14.16 -24.97 -8.30
N ASP A 200 13.48 -25.82 -9.07
CA ASP A 200 14.10 -26.65 -10.12
C ASP A 200 13.97 -26.03 -11.51
N THR A 201 13.71 -24.73 -11.58
CA THR A 201 13.56 -24.01 -12.85
C THR A 201 14.88 -24.01 -13.61
N LYS A 202 14.87 -24.62 -14.80
CA LYS A 202 16.02 -24.66 -15.71
C LYS A 202 16.38 -23.26 -16.20
N PRO A 203 17.67 -22.99 -16.54
CA PRO A 203 18.09 -21.74 -17.13
C PRO A 203 17.20 -21.31 -18.30
N ARG A 204 16.73 -20.07 -18.28
CA ARG A 204 15.86 -19.45 -19.28
C ARG A 204 16.06 -17.94 -19.28
N PRO A 205 15.70 -17.23 -20.37
CA PRO A 205 15.64 -15.78 -20.36
C PRO A 205 14.65 -15.27 -19.30
N MET A 206 15.12 -14.32 -18.49
CA MET A 206 14.41 -13.73 -17.37
C MET A 206 14.16 -12.23 -17.56
N THR A 207 13.02 -11.76 -17.08
CA THR A 207 12.77 -10.33 -16.84
C THR A 207 13.70 -9.80 -15.74
N VAL A 208 13.87 -8.48 -15.64
CA VAL A 208 14.68 -7.87 -14.56
C VAL A 208 14.15 -8.26 -13.18
N THR A 209 12.84 -8.37 -13.01
CA THR A 209 12.23 -8.84 -11.76
C THR A 209 12.51 -10.31 -11.50
N GLU A 210 12.40 -11.18 -12.51
CA GLU A 210 12.75 -12.60 -12.37
C GLU A 210 14.25 -12.75 -11.99
N LYS A 211 15.15 -11.95 -12.58
CA LYS A 211 16.58 -11.94 -12.19
C LYS A 211 16.79 -11.56 -10.73
N ILE A 212 16.11 -10.52 -10.27
CA ILE A 212 16.20 -10.08 -8.87
C ILE A 212 15.67 -11.19 -7.97
N PHE A 213 14.49 -11.77 -8.24
CA PHE A 213 14.01 -12.92 -7.48
C PHE A 213 15.01 -14.08 -7.49
N ALA A 214 15.54 -14.46 -8.66
CA ALA A 214 16.52 -15.53 -8.77
C ALA A 214 17.73 -15.31 -7.86
N GLY A 215 18.24 -14.08 -7.76
CA GLY A 215 19.33 -13.72 -6.84
C GLY A 215 18.97 -13.76 -5.35
N HIS A 216 17.68 -13.73 -4.99
CA HIS A 216 17.20 -13.62 -3.61
C HIS A 216 16.49 -14.87 -3.09
N MET A 217 16.12 -15.83 -3.93
CA MET A 217 15.44 -17.05 -3.47
C MET A 217 16.34 -17.88 -2.55
N ILE A 218 15.74 -18.33 -1.44
CA ILE A 218 16.41 -19.13 -0.41
C ILE A 218 16.17 -20.61 -0.71
N LEU A 219 17.27 -21.37 -0.77
CA LEU A 219 17.26 -22.82 -0.95
C LEU A 219 16.99 -23.55 0.38
N PRO A 220 16.56 -24.83 0.34
CA PRO A 220 16.30 -25.61 1.55
C PRO A 220 17.50 -25.74 2.51
N ASP A 221 18.72 -25.62 1.99
CA ASP A 221 19.98 -25.64 2.77
C ASP A 221 20.42 -24.25 3.28
N GLY A 222 19.62 -23.21 3.05
CA GLY A 222 19.87 -21.84 3.52
C GLY A 222 20.75 -21.00 2.59
N ARG A 223 21.29 -21.56 1.51
CA ARG A 223 21.95 -20.76 0.46
C ARG A 223 20.95 -19.84 -0.24
N VAL A 224 21.45 -18.75 -0.79
CA VAL A 224 20.64 -17.74 -1.49
C VAL A 224 21.11 -17.58 -2.90
N GLY A 225 20.15 -17.50 -3.81
CA GLY A 225 20.38 -17.48 -5.24
C GLY A 225 20.05 -18.82 -5.88
N VAL A 226 19.35 -18.77 -6.99
CA VAL A 226 19.11 -19.87 -7.91
C VAL A 226 19.45 -19.43 -9.35
N PRO A 227 19.80 -20.36 -10.25
CA PRO A 227 20.19 -19.98 -11.61
C PRO A 227 19.08 -19.31 -12.41
N ALA A 228 17.83 -19.70 -12.18
CA ALA A 228 16.66 -19.13 -12.83
C ALA A 228 15.39 -19.34 -12.01
N VAL A 229 14.41 -18.47 -12.22
CA VAL A 229 13.04 -18.62 -11.73
C VAL A 229 12.04 -18.46 -12.88
N LYS A 230 10.80 -18.84 -12.64
CA LYS A 230 9.66 -18.56 -13.52
C LYS A 230 8.44 -18.13 -12.72
N PRO A 231 7.41 -17.53 -13.36
CA PRO A 231 6.19 -17.19 -12.67
C PRO A 231 5.59 -18.44 -12.02
N SER A 232 5.04 -18.25 -10.83
CA SER A 232 4.54 -19.29 -9.94
C SER A 232 5.55 -20.11 -9.15
N ASP A 233 6.86 -19.97 -9.37
CA ASP A 233 7.83 -20.51 -8.40
C ASP A 233 7.59 -19.86 -7.03
N ALA A 234 7.48 -20.67 -5.98
CA ALA A 234 7.14 -20.23 -4.64
C ALA A 234 8.22 -20.61 -3.64
N GLY A 235 8.51 -19.72 -2.69
CA GLY A 235 9.59 -19.91 -1.73
C GLY A 235 9.69 -18.76 -0.76
N PHE A 236 10.86 -18.63 -0.16
CA PHE A 236 11.23 -17.46 0.62
C PHE A 236 12.31 -16.69 -0.13
N ALA A 237 12.20 -15.37 -0.15
CA ALA A 237 13.21 -14.50 -0.73
C ALA A 237 13.87 -13.66 0.37
N ARG A 238 15.20 -13.62 0.36
CA ARG A 238 15.99 -12.76 1.23
C ARG A 238 15.65 -11.31 0.94
N THR A 239 15.53 -10.51 2.00
CA THR A 239 15.25 -9.07 1.91
C THR A 239 16.52 -8.27 2.17
N ASP A 240 16.74 -7.21 1.40
CA ASP A 240 17.83 -6.27 1.60
C ASP A 240 17.44 -5.15 2.54
N LEU A 241 16.23 -4.59 2.39
CA LEU A 241 15.66 -3.59 3.28
C LEU A 241 14.26 -3.98 3.73
N ARG A 242 13.97 -3.73 5.00
CA ARG A 242 12.70 -4.02 5.68
C ARG A 242 12.26 -2.77 6.43
N PHE A 243 11.25 -2.06 5.94
CA PHE A 243 10.78 -0.85 6.62
C PHE A 243 9.34 -0.91 7.09
N SER A 244 9.03 -0.11 8.12
CA SER A 244 7.69 -0.07 8.70
C SER A 244 7.37 1.31 9.24
N HIS A 245 6.12 1.74 9.12
CA HIS A 245 5.66 3.04 9.63
C HIS A 245 4.84 2.88 10.93
N GLU A 246 4.52 3.98 11.59
CA GLU A 246 3.96 4.02 12.95
C GLU A 246 2.57 3.38 13.08
N TYR A 247 1.88 3.15 11.97
CA TYR A 247 0.57 2.50 11.96
C TYR A 247 0.65 0.98 12.12
N VAL A 248 1.77 0.37 11.69
CA VAL A 248 1.95 -1.09 11.66
C VAL A 248 3.01 -1.54 12.67
N THR A 249 4.07 -0.75 12.84
CA THR A 249 5.22 -1.11 13.70
C THR A 249 4.81 -1.51 15.12
N PRO A 250 3.90 -0.80 15.82
CA PRO A 250 3.52 -1.16 17.20
C PRO A 250 2.92 -2.55 17.34
N MET A 251 2.05 -2.95 16.41
CA MET A 251 1.43 -4.28 16.42
C MET A 251 2.47 -5.37 16.15
N ALA A 252 3.35 -5.16 15.17
CA ALA A 252 4.47 -6.07 14.87
C ALA A 252 5.44 -6.18 16.06
N ALA A 253 5.71 -5.08 16.76
CA ALA A 253 6.53 -5.07 17.97
C ALA A 253 5.89 -5.86 19.11
N ILE A 254 4.57 -5.74 19.33
CA ILE A 254 3.87 -6.56 20.33
C ILE A 254 3.96 -8.04 19.99
N PHE A 255 3.73 -8.42 18.74
CA PHE A 255 3.88 -9.81 18.30
C PHE A 255 5.30 -10.32 18.55
N TYR A 256 6.31 -9.54 18.17
CA TYR A 256 7.71 -9.89 18.41
C TYR A 256 8.00 -10.09 19.91
N GLU A 257 7.58 -9.16 20.76
CA GLU A 257 7.80 -9.24 22.20
C GLU A 257 7.06 -10.41 22.87
N HIS A 258 5.83 -10.69 22.42
CA HIS A 258 5.00 -11.76 22.96
C HIS A 258 5.52 -13.14 22.54
N PHE A 259 5.86 -13.30 21.26
CA PHE A 259 6.20 -14.60 20.69
C PHE A 259 7.70 -14.94 20.72
N VAL A 260 8.58 -13.94 20.65
CA VAL A 260 10.04 -14.13 20.63
C VAL A 260 10.66 -13.72 21.97
N GLY A 261 10.19 -12.62 22.55
CA GLY A 261 10.66 -12.09 23.83
C GLY A 261 11.30 -10.71 23.71
N LYS A 262 11.03 -9.84 24.70
CA LYS A 262 11.45 -8.42 24.71
C LYS A 262 12.95 -8.19 24.57
N SER A 263 13.77 -9.09 25.12
CA SER A 263 15.23 -8.96 25.13
C SER A 263 15.92 -9.58 23.91
N MET A 264 15.16 -10.22 23.01
CA MET A 264 15.75 -10.92 21.87
C MET A 264 16.07 -9.93 20.75
N PRO A 265 17.31 -9.91 20.22
CA PRO A 265 17.68 -8.99 19.16
C PRO A 265 17.02 -9.37 17.84
N VAL A 266 16.58 -8.37 17.08
CA VAL A 266 16.16 -8.57 15.68
C VAL A 266 17.34 -9.02 14.80
N ASN A 267 17.03 -9.75 13.73
CA ASN A 267 17.96 -10.18 12.70
C ASN A 267 18.34 -8.99 11.80
N ASP A 268 19.64 -8.71 11.74
CA ASP A 268 20.25 -7.65 10.95
C ASP A 268 19.50 -6.30 11.07
N ARG A 269 19.62 -5.68 12.25
CA ARG A 269 18.99 -4.38 12.52
C ARG A 269 19.35 -3.29 11.50
N SER A 270 20.48 -3.41 10.81
CA SER A 270 20.98 -2.39 9.87
C SER A 270 20.14 -2.29 8.60
N SER A 271 19.42 -3.36 8.26
CA SER A 271 18.46 -3.38 7.16
C SER A 271 17.01 -3.15 7.62
N ILE A 272 16.78 -2.76 8.88
CA ILE A 272 15.46 -2.42 9.40
C ILE A 272 15.37 -0.91 9.65
N ILE A 273 14.32 -0.27 9.14
CA ILE A 273 14.14 1.19 9.24
C ILE A 273 12.70 1.50 9.61
N PHE A 274 12.50 2.39 10.58
CA PHE A 274 11.17 2.86 10.97
C PHE A 274 10.92 4.31 10.56
N PHE A 275 9.67 4.60 10.27
CA PHE A 275 9.21 5.91 9.83
C PHE A 275 8.02 6.40 10.66
N ARG A 276 7.96 7.71 10.89
CA ARG A 276 6.85 8.42 11.51
C ARG A 276 6.41 9.58 10.61
N ASP A 277 5.52 9.29 9.67
CA ASP A 277 5.10 10.18 8.60
C ASP A 277 3.58 10.23 8.39
N HIS A 278 2.81 9.28 8.91
CA HIS A 278 1.37 9.16 8.68
C HIS A 278 0.52 10.02 9.62
N LEU A 279 0.87 10.08 10.90
CA LEU A 279 0.02 10.66 11.96
C LEU A 279 0.50 12.03 12.45
N THR A 280 1.44 12.65 11.73
CA THR A 280 2.11 13.90 12.13
C THR A 280 1.16 15.10 12.23
N PHE A 281 0.20 15.22 11.32
CA PHE A 281 -0.78 16.32 11.28
C PHE A 281 -2.20 15.90 11.67
N LEU A 282 -2.35 14.73 12.29
CA LEU A 282 -3.65 14.13 12.57
C LEU A 282 -4.55 15.04 13.45
N ASP A 283 -3.97 15.68 14.46
CA ASP A 283 -4.64 16.58 15.41
C ASP A 283 -5.29 17.81 14.76
N GLU A 284 -4.80 18.24 13.58
CA GLU A 284 -5.37 19.38 12.84
C GLU A 284 -6.66 19.06 12.09
N VAL A 285 -6.90 17.78 11.78
CA VAL A 285 -8.05 17.35 10.96
C VAL A 285 -9.00 16.41 11.68
N LEU A 286 -8.65 15.95 12.86
CA LEU A 286 -9.56 15.15 13.69
C LEU A 286 -10.77 15.99 14.11
N SER A 287 -11.97 15.44 13.90
CA SER A 287 -13.20 16.03 14.43
C SER A 287 -13.21 15.99 15.95
N GLU A 288 -13.90 16.95 16.58
CA GLU A 288 -14.03 17.01 18.04
C GLU A 288 -14.64 15.74 18.63
N GLU A 289 -15.54 15.07 17.90
CA GLU A 289 -16.09 13.76 18.29
C GLU A 289 -14.98 12.69 18.38
N LYS A 290 -14.14 12.57 17.35
CA LYS A 290 -13.04 11.60 17.33
C LYS A 290 -11.97 11.91 18.38
N LYS A 291 -11.73 13.19 18.69
CA LYS A 291 -10.87 13.60 19.81
C LYS A 291 -11.45 13.12 21.15
N LYS A 292 -12.75 13.32 21.39
CA LYS A 292 -13.45 12.83 22.60
C LYS A 292 -13.47 11.31 22.72
N MET A 293 -13.37 10.58 21.61
CA MET A 293 -13.20 9.12 21.59
C MET A 293 -11.79 8.64 21.99
N GLY A 294 -10.84 9.55 22.28
CA GLY A 294 -9.47 9.21 22.68
C GLY A 294 -8.55 8.83 21.53
N LEU A 295 -8.92 9.13 20.27
CA LEU A 295 -8.16 8.70 19.10
C LEU A 295 -6.75 9.32 19.03
N LEU A 296 -6.61 10.56 19.53
CA LEU A 296 -5.32 11.23 19.60
C LEU A 296 -4.39 10.58 20.65
N ASP A 297 -4.96 10.09 21.76
CA ASP A 297 -4.19 9.36 22.78
C ASP A 297 -3.70 8.02 22.24
N LEU A 298 -4.55 7.29 21.50
CA LEU A 298 -4.14 6.06 20.81
C LEU A 298 -3.05 6.32 19.77
N ALA A 299 -3.18 7.37 18.97
CA ALA A 299 -2.14 7.79 18.02
C ALA A 299 -0.81 8.09 18.74
N THR A 300 -0.87 8.71 19.92
CA THR A 300 0.31 8.97 20.75
C THR A 300 0.91 7.68 21.30
N GLN A 301 0.09 6.70 21.72
CA GLN A 301 0.56 5.39 22.17
C GLN A 301 1.28 4.61 21.06
N LEU A 302 0.79 4.66 19.82
CA LEU A 302 1.47 4.07 18.67
C LEU A 302 2.89 4.64 18.51
N LYS A 303 3.03 5.97 18.56
CA LYS A 303 4.32 6.67 18.46
C LYS A 303 5.28 6.22 19.56
N MET A 304 4.81 6.20 20.81
CA MET A 304 5.62 5.79 21.97
C MET A 304 6.06 4.32 21.87
N LYS A 305 5.17 3.42 21.45
CA LYS A 305 5.48 2.00 21.31
C LYS A 305 6.53 1.75 20.21
N GLN A 306 6.38 2.39 19.05
CA GLN A 306 7.36 2.31 17.96
C GLN A 306 8.74 2.80 18.43
N GLU A 307 8.79 3.96 19.08
CA GLU A 307 10.03 4.57 19.55
C GLU A 307 10.73 3.73 20.62
N SER A 308 9.98 3.23 21.60
CA SER A 308 10.51 2.34 22.63
C SER A 308 11.09 1.06 22.03
N PHE A 309 10.40 0.44 21.08
CA PHE A 309 10.90 -0.74 20.40
C PHE A 309 12.16 -0.42 19.57
N ALA A 310 12.14 0.68 18.81
CA ALA A 310 13.28 1.13 18.02
C ALA A 310 14.53 1.34 18.88
N GLN A 311 14.40 2.03 20.01
CA GLN A 311 15.49 2.28 20.95
C GLN A 311 16.01 0.98 21.55
N SER A 312 15.14 0.08 22.02
CA SER A 312 15.55 -1.19 22.62
C SER A 312 16.31 -2.11 21.66
N GLN A 313 15.98 -2.06 20.37
CA GLN A 313 16.60 -2.87 19.32
C GLN A 313 17.76 -2.15 18.60
N GLY A 314 17.95 -0.85 18.85
CA GLY A 314 18.90 0.00 18.13
C GLY A 314 18.59 0.12 16.64
N ILE A 315 17.30 0.26 16.29
CA ILE A 315 16.80 0.43 14.93
C ILE A 315 16.71 1.93 14.61
N LYS A 316 17.08 2.31 13.37
CA LYS A 316 16.96 3.70 12.89
C LYS A 316 15.48 4.07 12.76
N LEU A 317 15.07 5.14 13.45
CA LEU A 317 13.77 5.77 13.32
C LEU A 317 13.95 7.15 12.66
N HIS A 318 13.28 7.36 11.53
CA HIS A 318 13.04 8.69 10.95
C HIS A 318 11.77 9.26 11.58
N GLY A 319 11.94 10.30 12.38
CA GLY A 319 10.91 10.80 13.27
C GLY A 319 10.19 12.05 12.80
N GLU A 320 9.45 12.63 13.73
CA GLU A 320 8.92 14.00 13.62
C GLU A 320 10.04 15.02 13.84
N LEU A 321 9.91 16.17 13.16
CA LEU A 321 10.79 17.32 13.36
C LEU A 321 10.63 17.85 14.78
N LYS A 322 11.73 18.36 15.35
CA LYS A 322 11.76 18.86 16.74
C LYS A 322 11.50 20.37 16.83
N ASP A 323 11.79 21.10 15.76
CA ASP A 323 11.75 22.57 15.69
C ASP A 323 10.42 23.09 15.13
N ARG A 324 9.69 22.27 14.38
CA ARG A 324 8.40 22.61 13.77
C ARG A 324 7.57 21.36 13.51
N LYS A 325 6.29 21.55 13.16
CA LYS A 325 5.40 20.44 12.88
C LYS A 325 5.65 19.86 11.49
N GLY A 326 6.00 18.58 11.44
CA GLY A 326 6.36 17.86 10.22
C GLY A 326 7.15 16.60 10.55
N SER A 327 7.43 15.79 9.53
CA SER A 327 8.31 14.62 9.60
C SER A 327 9.63 14.88 8.87
N GLU A 328 10.64 14.05 9.16
CA GLU A 328 11.88 14.02 8.37
C GLU A 328 11.58 13.73 6.89
N GLY A 329 10.50 13.00 6.60
CA GLY A 329 10.09 12.67 5.24
C GLY A 329 9.11 11.52 5.21
N ILE A 330 8.41 11.42 4.08
CA ILE A 330 7.55 10.29 3.77
C ILE A 330 8.45 9.07 3.54
N CYS A 331 8.07 7.92 4.11
CA CYS A 331 8.88 6.71 4.13
C CYS A 331 9.47 6.35 2.76
N HIS A 332 8.63 6.32 1.73
CA HIS A 332 9.06 6.00 0.36
C HIS A 332 10.07 6.99 -0.22
N SER A 333 9.89 8.28 0.05
CA SER A 333 10.81 9.33 -0.39
C SER A 333 12.17 9.13 0.26
N ILE A 334 12.21 8.95 1.57
CA ILE A 334 13.49 8.71 2.28
C ILE A 334 14.14 7.41 1.81
N VAL A 335 13.37 6.32 1.63
CA VAL A 335 13.93 5.05 1.13
C VAL A 335 14.53 5.23 -0.27
N ALA A 336 13.84 5.94 -1.17
CA ALA A 336 14.35 6.27 -2.50
C ALA A 336 15.53 7.26 -2.47
N GLU A 337 15.63 8.13 -1.46
CA GLU A 337 16.66 9.15 -1.38
C GLU A 337 17.92 8.67 -0.68
N SER A 338 17.81 7.71 0.25
CA SER A 338 18.90 7.37 1.16
C SER A 338 19.30 5.89 1.19
N TYR A 339 18.39 4.96 0.86
CA TYR A 339 18.59 3.55 1.24
C TYR A 339 18.52 2.56 0.07
N ALA A 340 17.50 2.64 -0.77
CA ALA A 340 17.28 1.66 -1.84
C ALA A 340 18.40 1.69 -2.89
N LEU A 341 18.91 0.53 -3.28
CA LEU A 341 19.93 0.37 -4.30
C LEU A 341 19.42 -0.54 -5.45
N PRO A 342 19.92 -0.34 -6.67
CA PRO A 342 19.58 -1.20 -7.81
C PRO A 342 19.75 -2.70 -7.50
N GLY A 343 18.81 -3.51 -7.95
CA GLY A 343 18.86 -4.97 -7.82
C GLY A 343 18.39 -5.53 -6.48
N GLN A 344 18.10 -4.67 -5.50
CA GLN A 344 17.61 -5.10 -4.18
C GLN A 344 16.17 -5.64 -4.22
N LEU A 345 15.87 -6.52 -3.26
CA LEU A 345 14.52 -6.90 -2.86
C LEU A 345 14.14 -6.22 -1.54
N ASN A 346 13.24 -5.24 -1.63
CA ASN A 346 12.85 -4.38 -0.51
C ASN A 346 11.40 -4.64 -0.11
N VAL A 347 11.13 -4.68 1.19
CA VAL A 347 9.77 -4.84 1.72
C VAL A 347 9.43 -3.74 2.70
N GLY A 348 8.17 -3.31 2.66
CA GLY A 348 7.65 -2.22 3.49
C GLY A 348 6.28 -2.55 4.03
N SER A 349 5.91 -2.00 5.19
CA SER A 349 4.56 -2.16 5.74
C SER A 349 3.47 -1.34 5.02
N ASP A 350 3.79 -0.71 3.89
CA ASP A 350 2.90 0.18 3.13
C ASP A 350 2.73 -0.28 1.67
N SER A 351 1.55 -0.05 1.10
CA SER A 351 1.22 -0.48 -0.27
C SER A 351 2.02 0.20 -1.37
N HIS A 352 2.53 1.40 -1.11
CA HIS A 352 3.28 2.22 -2.07
C HIS A 352 4.79 2.02 -2.00
N THR A 353 5.25 1.00 -1.27
CA THR A 353 6.63 0.48 -1.29
C THR A 353 7.20 0.28 -2.72
N PRO A 354 6.40 -0.11 -3.74
CA PRO A 354 6.84 -0.12 -5.14
C PRO A 354 7.49 1.18 -5.66
N HIS A 355 7.32 2.33 -4.98
CA HIS A 355 7.95 3.60 -5.33
C HIS A 355 9.46 3.47 -5.65
N VAL A 356 10.20 2.65 -4.91
CA VAL A 356 11.66 2.47 -5.11
C VAL A 356 12.02 1.54 -6.27
N GLY A 357 11.04 0.97 -6.96
CA GLY A 357 11.27 0.33 -8.26
C GLY A 357 11.80 1.28 -9.33
N ALA A 358 11.72 2.59 -9.09
CA ALA A 358 12.33 3.63 -9.93
C ALA A 358 13.86 3.57 -10.02
N VAL A 359 14.52 3.00 -9.01
CA VAL A 359 15.97 2.76 -9.00
C VAL A 359 16.31 1.30 -9.33
N GLY A 360 15.35 0.51 -9.81
CA GLY A 360 15.59 -0.88 -10.21
C GLY A 360 15.49 -1.91 -9.07
N CYS A 361 14.73 -1.63 -8.01
CA CYS A 361 14.42 -2.61 -6.96
C CYS A 361 13.15 -3.42 -7.28
N VAL A 362 13.09 -4.66 -6.80
CA VAL A 362 11.79 -5.33 -6.58
C VAL A 362 11.30 -4.94 -5.19
N ALA A 363 10.22 -4.17 -5.12
CA ALA A 363 9.75 -3.61 -3.85
C ALA A 363 8.23 -3.77 -3.66
N PHE A 364 7.79 -4.34 -2.55
CA PHE A 364 6.35 -4.58 -2.34
C PHE A 364 5.92 -4.46 -0.86
N GLY A 365 4.64 -4.12 -0.68
CA GLY A 365 4.00 -4.01 0.62
C GLY A 365 3.72 -5.37 1.25
N ILE A 366 3.93 -5.50 2.56
CA ILE A 366 3.69 -6.71 3.35
C ILE A 366 2.88 -6.40 4.63
N GLY A 367 2.17 -7.40 5.15
CA GLY A 367 1.34 -7.27 6.36
C GLY A 367 2.16 -7.27 7.65
N THR A 368 1.52 -6.95 8.78
CA THR A 368 2.12 -6.96 10.12
C THR A 368 2.83 -8.27 10.43
N THR A 369 2.21 -9.41 10.10
CA THR A 369 2.78 -10.73 10.38
C THR A 369 4.04 -10.99 9.58
N ASP A 370 4.04 -10.63 8.30
CA ASP A 370 5.23 -10.72 7.46
C ASP A 370 6.34 -9.78 7.96
N VAL A 371 5.99 -8.54 8.36
CA VAL A 371 6.95 -7.57 8.91
C VAL A 371 7.67 -8.16 10.12
N PHE A 372 6.96 -8.64 11.14
CA PHE A 372 7.64 -9.16 12.33
C PHE A 372 8.39 -10.47 12.03
N ASN A 373 7.88 -11.33 11.13
CA ASN A 373 8.60 -12.54 10.72
C ASN A 373 9.91 -12.20 10.00
N SER A 374 9.91 -11.14 9.19
CA SER A 374 11.10 -10.67 8.50
C SER A 374 12.17 -10.14 9.48
N TRP A 375 11.77 -9.64 10.66
CA TRP A 375 12.71 -9.27 11.73
C TRP A 375 13.38 -10.46 12.40
N ILE A 376 12.83 -11.67 12.25
CA ILE A 376 13.41 -12.91 12.79
C ILE A 376 14.28 -13.58 11.72
N THR A 377 13.78 -13.62 10.49
CA THR A 377 14.30 -14.49 9.43
C THR A 377 15.09 -13.75 8.35
N LYS A 378 14.94 -12.43 8.24
CA LYS A 378 15.46 -11.60 7.13
C LYS A 378 14.92 -12.02 5.74
N ASP A 379 13.83 -12.78 5.71
CA ASP A 379 13.19 -13.22 4.48
C ASP A 379 11.67 -13.04 4.53
N VAL A 380 11.05 -13.14 3.35
CA VAL A 380 9.60 -13.07 3.18
C VAL A 380 9.12 -14.16 2.24
N ARG A 381 7.90 -14.64 2.47
CA ARG A 381 7.27 -15.64 1.62
C ARG A 381 6.82 -15.00 0.31
N VAL A 382 7.22 -15.57 -0.81
CA VAL A 382 6.91 -15.03 -2.13
C VAL A 382 6.50 -16.13 -3.11
N LYS A 383 5.66 -15.74 -4.06
CA LYS A 383 5.42 -16.46 -5.30
C LYS A 383 5.82 -15.53 -6.42
N VAL A 384 6.75 -15.95 -7.28
CA VAL A 384 7.26 -15.13 -8.38
C VAL A 384 6.09 -14.73 -9.28
N PRO A 385 5.79 -13.43 -9.39
CA PRO A 385 4.65 -12.94 -10.17
C PRO A 385 4.94 -13.00 -11.68
N GLU A 386 3.88 -13.02 -12.48
CA GLU A 386 4.00 -12.72 -13.91
C GLU A 386 4.28 -11.23 -14.12
N SER A 387 4.90 -10.87 -15.24
CA SER A 387 5.17 -9.47 -15.61
C SER A 387 4.31 -9.02 -16.79
N VAL A 388 3.83 -7.78 -16.74
CA VAL A 388 3.27 -7.03 -17.87
C VAL A 388 4.28 -5.97 -18.26
N ARG A 389 4.70 -5.98 -19.52
CA ARG A 389 5.60 -4.96 -20.05
C ARG A 389 4.79 -3.78 -20.58
N VAL A 390 5.09 -2.59 -20.10
CA VAL A 390 4.51 -1.33 -20.60
C VAL A 390 5.61 -0.61 -21.37
N VAL A 391 5.40 -0.43 -22.67
CA VAL A 391 6.35 0.24 -23.56
C VAL A 391 5.75 1.58 -23.98
N VAL A 392 6.39 2.69 -23.61
CA VAL A 392 5.99 4.03 -24.05
C VAL A 392 7.02 4.56 -25.04
N ARG A 393 6.63 4.67 -26.31
CA ARG A 393 7.49 5.09 -27.42
C ARG A 393 7.30 6.56 -27.75
N GLY A 394 8.22 7.14 -28.53
CA GLY A 394 8.08 8.50 -29.01
C GLY A 394 8.45 9.55 -27.97
N LYS A 395 8.43 10.82 -28.40
CA LYS A 395 8.86 11.95 -27.58
C LYS A 395 7.73 12.48 -26.70
N ARG A 396 8.07 12.73 -25.45
CA ARG A 396 7.18 13.36 -24.47
C ARG A 396 6.88 14.82 -24.84
N ARG A 397 5.64 15.26 -24.61
CA ARG A 397 5.26 16.67 -24.74
C ARG A 397 5.73 17.47 -23.53
N PRO A 398 6.09 18.77 -23.69
CA PRO A 398 6.65 19.57 -22.60
C PRO A 398 5.75 19.72 -21.34
N ASN A 399 4.44 19.56 -21.48
CA ASN A 399 3.47 19.69 -20.39
C ASN A 399 2.88 18.35 -19.92
N VAL A 400 3.45 17.24 -20.36
CA VAL A 400 3.04 15.87 -20.01
C VAL A 400 4.09 15.27 -19.09
N THR A 401 3.65 14.59 -18.03
CA THR A 401 4.55 13.97 -17.04
C THR A 401 4.29 12.48 -16.92
N ALA A 402 5.12 11.79 -16.14
CA ALA A 402 4.90 10.39 -15.78
C ALA A 402 3.50 10.14 -15.16
N LYS A 403 2.91 11.17 -14.52
CA LYS A 403 1.55 11.12 -13.98
C LYS A 403 0.52 10.91 -15.08
N ASP A 404 0.68 11.59 -16.21
CA ASP A 404 -0.26 11.47 -17.33
C ASP A 404 -0.14 10.09 -18.00
N TYR A 405 1.08 9.53 -18.09
CA TYR A 405 1.29 8.16 -18.57
C TYR A 405 0.61 7.12 -17.69
N ILE A 406 0.74 7.22 -16.37
CA ILE A 406 0.12 6.25 -15.47
C ILE A 406 -1.40 6.43 -15.38
N LEU A 407 -1.93 7.66 -15.48
CA LEU A 407 -3.38 7.89 -15.60
C LEU A 407 -3.94 7.33 -16.92
N LYS A 408 -3.21 7.47 -18.03
CA LYS A 408 -3.57 6.84 -19.31
C LYS A 408 -3.64 5.33 -19.17
N LEU A 409 -2.63 4.73 -18.56
CA LEU A 409 -2.55 3.28 -18.34
C LEU A 409 -3.71 2.80 -17.47
N LEU A 410 -3.98 3.46 -16.34
CA LEU A 410 -5.09 3.14 -15.43
C LEU A 410 -6.47 3.20 -16.11
N ALA A 411 -6.64 4.09 -17.10
CA ALA A 411 -7.88 4.20 -17.86
C ALA A 411 -8.09 3.09 -18.91
N MET A 412 -7.07 2.28 -19.22
CA MET A 412 -7.16 1.22 -20.22
C MET A 412 -7.99 0.04 -19.73
N ASP A 413 -8.76 -0.57 -20.65
CA ASP A 413 -9.61 -1.73 -20.36
C ASP A 413 -8.84 -2.90 -19.77
N TYR A 414 -7.60 -3.13 -20.20
CA TYR A 414 -6.76 -4.19 -19.64
C TYR A 414 -6.56 -4.04 -18.12
N ILE A 415 -6.34 -2.80 -17.66
CA ILE A 415 -6.18 -2.49 -16.24
C ILE A 415 -7.54 -2.51 -15.53
N ARG A 416 -8.54 -1.82 -16.07
CA ARG A 416 -9.87 -1.71 -15.46
C ARG A 416 -10.60 -3.04 -15.33
N SER A 417 -10.33 -4.01 -16.21
CA SER A 417 -10.86 -5.38 -16.12
C SER A 417 -10.10 -6.29 -15.15
N GLY A 418 -9.07 -5.79 -14.46
CA GLY A 418 -8.31 -6.53 -13.46
C GLY A 418 -7.29 -7.53 -14.03
N LYS A 419 -7.00 -7.49 -15.34
CA LYS A 419 -6.05 -8.44 -15.96
C LYS A 419 -4.60 -8.24 -15.51
N ALA A 420 -4.27 -7.08 -14.94
CA ALA A 420 -2.96 -6.77 -14.36
C ALA A 420 -2.83 -7.09 -12.86
N LEU A 421 -3.89 -7.56 -12.20
CA LEU A 421 -3.87 -7.83 -10.76
C LEU A 421 -2.75 -8.80 -10.38
N ALA A 422 -2.00 -8.45 -9.32
CA ALA A 422 -0.88 -9.19 -8.77
C ALA A 422 0.26 -9.50 -9.77
N LYS A 423 0.35 -8.74 -10.88
CA LYS A 423 1.45 -8.80 -11.84
C LYS A 423 2.44 -7.66 -11.62
N VAL A 424 3.69 -7.86 -12.03
CA VAL A 424 4.70 -6.80 -12.07
C VAL A 424 4.39 -5.88 -13.25
N MET A 425 4.45 -4.57 -13.02
CA MET A 425 4.40 -3.57 -14.09
C MET A 425 5.83 -3.15 -14.43
N GLU A 426 6.37 -3.69 -15.52
CA GLU A 426 7.72 -3.34 -16.00
C GLU A 426 7.62 -2.25 -17.06
N TYR A 427 8.08 -1.03 -16.73
CA TYR A 427 8.00 0.12 -17.62
C TYR A 427 9.29 0.26 -18.43
N SER A 428 9.15 0.52 -19.74
CA SER A 428 10.27 0.65 -20.68
C SER A 428 9.90 1.53 -21.88
N GLY A 429 10.86 1.82 -22.76
CA GLY A 429 10.66 2.59 -23.98
C GLY A 429 11.21 4.01 -23.87
N GLU A 430 11.40 4.64 -25.04
CA GLU A 430 12.05 5.95 -25.20
C GLU A 430 11.52 7.01 -24.22
N ALA A 431 10.20 7.13 -24.08
CA ALA A 431 9.60 8.14 -23.21
C ALA A 431 9.85 7.85 -21.72
N ILE A 432 10.00 6.59 -21.32
CA ILE A 432 10.29 6.17 -19.93
C ILE A 432 11.78 6.36 -19.62
N GLU A 433 12.65 6.03 -20.57
CA GLU A 433 14.10 6.18 -20.46
C GLU A 433 14.51 7.67 -20.34
N GLU A 434 13.73 8.58 -20.92
CA GLU A 434 13.92 10.03 -20.76
C GLU A 434 13.62 10.53 -19.32
N LEU A 435 12.68 9.89 -18.61
CA LEU A 435 12.25 10.32 -17.28
C LEU A 435 13.41 10.22 -16.27
N GLY A 436 13.50 11.20 -15.38
CA GLY A 436 14.34 11.10 -14.20
C GLY A 436 13.81 10.10 -13.18
N VAL A 437 14.60 9.83 -12.14
CA VAL A 437 14.24 8.86 -11.10
C VAL A 437 12.97 9.28 -10.35
N ASP A 438 12.79 10.58 -10.10
CA ASP A 438 11.61 11.10 -9.42
C ASP A 438 10.34 10.81 -10.24
N GLU A 439 10.33 11.11 -11.53
CA GLU A 439 9.21 10.79 -12.40
C GLU A 439 8.95 9.27 -12.56
N ARG A 440 10.00 8.45 -12.64
CA ARG A 440 9.86 6.98 -12.63
C ARG A 440 9.23 6.49 -11.32
N ALA A 441 9.53 7.14 -10.19
CA ALA A 441 8.97 6.81 -8.89
C ALA A 441 7.48 7.10 -8.81
N THR A 442 6.96 8.08 -9.54
CA THR A 442 5.52 8.32 -9.70
C THR A 442 4.83 7.12 -10.36
N MET A 443 5.40 6.56 -11.44
CA MET A 443 4.82 5.38 -12.11
C MET A 443 4.92 4.10 -11.28
N CYS A 444 6.07 3.89 -10.63
CA CYS A 444 6.27 2.71 -9.80
C CYS A 444 5.39 2.73 -8.55
N ASN A 445 5.23 3.90 -7.91
CA ASN A 445 4.29 4.11 -6.80
C ASN A 445 2.86 3.72 -7.18
N MET A 446 2.37 4.25 -8.30
CA MET A 446 1.00 4.05 -8.75
C MET A 446 0.72 2.66 -9.37
N ALA A 447 1.71 1.76 -9.39
CA ALA A 447 1.45 0.34 -9.64
C ALA A 447 0.51 -0.27 -8.58
N ALA A 448 0.46 0.31 -7.38
CA ALA A 448 -0.49 -0.05 -6.34
C ALA A 448 -1.95 0.19 -6.78
N GLU A 449 -2.23 1.28 -7.50
CA GLU A 449 -3.57 1.61 -8.00
C GLU A 449 -4.01 0.72 -9.17
N ILE A 450 -3.06 0.12 -9.90
CA ILE A 450 -3.33 -0.95 -10.87
C ILE A 450 -3.75 -2.25 -10.15
N GLY A 451 -3.43 -2.38 -8.86
CA GLY A 451 -3.44 -3.65 -8.13
C GLY A 451 -2.29 -4.56 -8.55
N GLY A 452 -1.23 -3.99 -9.13
CA GLY A 452 0.00 -4.70 -9.47
C GLY A 452 0.74 -5.18 -8.21
N PHE A 453 1.58 -6.20 -8.37
CA PHE A 453 2.46 -6.69 -7.31
C PHE A 453 3.54 -5.65 -6.96
N THR A 454 4.13 -5.04 -7.99
CA THR A 454 5.09 -3.94 -7.91
C THR A 454 5.19 -3.23 -9.27
N GLY A 455 5.84 -2.08 -9.31
CA GLY A 455 6.25 -1.39 -10.53
C GLY A 455 7.77 -1.28 -10.56
N ILE A 456 8.38 -1.44 -11.73
CA ILE A 456 9.84 -1.40 -11.87
C ILE A 456 10.25 -0.75 -13.20
N VAL A 457 11.34 0.01 -13.15
CA VAL A 457 12.10 0.44 -14.33
C VAL A 457 13.48 -0.18 -14.22
N ALA A 458 13.97 -0.80 -15.30
CA ALA A 458 15.35 -1.30 -15.32
C ALA A 458 16.31 -0.11 -15.10
N PRO A 459 17.27 -0.22 -14.17
CA PRO A 459 18.15 0.89 -13.85
C PRO A 459 19.10 1.19 -15.01
N ASP A 460 19.34 2.47 -15.24
CA ASP A 460 20.17 3.00 -16.33
C ASP A 460 21.01 4.20 -15.85
N ASN A 461 21.58 4.97 -16.78
CA ASN A 461 22.41 6.12 -16.46
C ASN A 461 21.69 7.19 -15.62
N LYS A 462 20.35 7.33 -15.70
CA LYS A 462 19.61 8.27 -14.83
C LYS A 462 19.67 7.84 -13.37
N VAL A 463 19.68 6.53 -13.11
CA VAL A 463 19.87 5.99 -11.76
C VAL A 463 21.31 6.21 -11.29
N VAL A 464 22.30 6.05 -12.16
CA VAL A 464 23.70 6.37 -11.84
C VAL A 464 23.84 7.84 -11.46
N ASP A 465 23.31 8.75 -12.28
CA ASP A 465 23.36 10.19 -12.03
C ASP A 465 22.65 10.55 -10.72
N PHE A 466 21.47 9.97 -10.46
CA PHE A 466 20.77 10.14 -9.19
C PHE A 466 21.60 9.70 -7.97
N LEU A 467 22.24 8.53 -8.02
CA LEU A 467 23.08 8.02 -6.92
C LEU A 467 24.33 8.89 -6.71
N VAL A 468 24.92 9.42 -7.78
CA VAL A 468 26.10 10.29 -7.71
C VAL A 468 25.72 11.67 -7.19
N GLU A 469 24.75 12.33 -7.81
CA GLU A 469 24.40 13.73 -7.54
C GLU A 469 23.65 13.88 -6.22
N ARG A 470 22.70 12.99 -5.95
CA ARG A 470 21.81 13.10 -4.78
C ARG A 470 22.35 12.39 -3.55
N ARG A 471 23.17 11.35 -3.71
CA ARG A 471 23.72 10.56 -2.60
C ARG A 471 25.24 10.63 -2.45
N GLY A 472 25.94 11.30 -3.37
CA GLY A 472 27.40 11.42 -3.32
C GLY A 472 28.14 10.09 -3.57
N MET A 473 27.49 9.10 -4.17
CA MET A 473 28.10 7.80 -4.47
C MET A 473 29.20 7.97 -5.53
N ASN A 474 30.25 7.15 -5.45
CA ASN A 474 31.25 7.10 -6.52
C ASN A 474 30.60 6.61 -7.83
N ARG A 475 30.82 7.30 -8.96
CA ARG A 475 30.22 6.93 -10.25
C ARG A 475 30.52 5.49 -10.68
N ALA A 476 31.76 5.03 -10.54
CA ALA A 476 32.13 3.67 -10.92
C ALA A 476 31.46 2.62 -10.02
N GLU A 477 31.17 2.96 -8.76
CA GLU A 477 30.36 2.12 -7.87
C GLU A 477 28.89 2.07 -8.32
N ALA A 478 28.30 3.22 -8.62
CA ALA A 478 26.93 3.32 -9.13
C ALA A 478 26.76 2.56 -10.47
N GLU A 479 27.71 2.66 -11.38
CA GLU A 479 27.72 1.93 -12.66
C GLU A 479 27.79 0.40 -12.45
N ARG A 480 28.57 -0.07 -11.47
CA ARG A 480 28.62 -1.50 -11.13
C ARG A 480 27.29 -2.02 -10.58
N LEU A 481 26.54 -1.20 -9.83
CA LEU A 481 25.26 -1.61 -9.25
C LEU A 481 24.21 -1.91 -10.32
N ILE A 482 24.28 -1.26 -11.48
CA ILE A 482 23.29 -1.45 -12.56
C ILE A 482 23.71 -2.49 -13.60
N ASP A 483 24.93 -3.01 -13.53
CA ASP A 483 25.47 -3.95 -14.52
C ASP A 483 24.64 -5.24 -14.56
N GLY A 484 24.28 -5.67 -15.77
CA GLY A 484 23.45 -6.86 -15.99
C GLY A 484 21.98 -6.78 -15.54
N LEU A 485 21.55 -5.70 -14.87
CA LEU A 485 20.19 -5.50 -14.35
C LEU A 485 19.21 -5.02 -15.45
N ARG A 486 19.03 -5.86 -16.46
CA ARG A 486 18.04 -5.65 -17.53
C ARG A 486 17.37 -6.97 -17.91
N SER A 487 16.14 -6.89 -18.38
CA SER A 487 15.42 -8.03 -18.94
C SER A 487 16.18 -8.61 -20.13
N GLU A 488 16.24 -9.94 -20.21
CA GLU A 488 16.99 -10.63 -21.26
C GLU A 488 16.20 -10.68 -22.57
N PRO A 489 16.90 -10.68 -23.73
CA PRO A 489 16.25 -11.00 -25.00
C PRO A 489 15.52 -12.35 -24.91
N GLY A 490 14.22 -12.35 -25.23
CA GLY A 490 13.37 -13.54 -25.14
C GLY A 490 12.73 -13.79 -23.76
N ALA A 491 12.89 -12.88 -22.79
CA ALA A 491 12.12 -12.91 -21.55
C ALA A 491 10.61 -12.87 -21.86
N GLN A 492 9.84 -13.68 -21.14
CA GLN A 492 8.40 -13.85 -21.37
C GLN A 492 7.60 -12.89 -20.48
N TYR A 493 6.59 -12.25 -21.08
CA TYR A 493 5.64 -11.39 -20.39
C TYR A 493 4.25 -11.93 -20.58
N ALA A 494 3.41 -11.86 -19.55
CA ALA A 494 2.00 -12.24 -19.64
C ALA A 494 1.24 -11.35 -20.61
N HIS A 495 1.66 -10.08 -20.74
CA HIS A 495 1.12 -9.14 -21.71
C HIS A 495 2.12 -8.03 -22.01
N VAL A 496 1.99 -7.43 -23.19
CA VAL A 496 2.74 -6.23 -23.59
C VAL A 496 1.73 -5.15 -23.95
N ILE A 497 1.84 -4.00 -23.29
CA ILE A 497 1.05 -2.81 -23.54
C ILE A 497 1.99 -1.82 -24.24
N GLU A 498 1.61 -1.35 -25.42
CA GLU A 498 2.34 -0.30 -26.14
C GLU A 498 1.52 0.99 -26.17
N MET A 499 2.16 2.12 -25.84
CA MET A 499 1.58 3.46 -25.91
C MET A 499 2.52 4.38 -26.71
N ASP A 500 1.95 5.29 -27.49
CA ASP A 500 2.69 6.41 -28.09
C ASP A 500 2.63 7.61 -27.15
N GLY A 501 3.78 7.96 -26.56
CA GLY A 501 3.93 9.09 -25.66
C GLY A 501 3.67 10.44 -26.31
N SER A 502 3.76 10.53 -27.64
CA SER A 502 3.46 11.75 -28.40
C SER A 502 1.94 11.99 -28.56
N GLU A 503 1.12 10.95 -28.41
CA GLU A 503 -0.34 11.02 -28.44
C GLU A 503 -0.97 11.25 -27.06
N ILE A 504 -0.15 11.24 -25.99
CA ILE A 504 -0.62 11.52 -24.64
C ILE A 504 -0.56 13.03 -24.40
N TYR A 505 -1.66 13.57 -23.87
CA TYR A 505 -1.85 14.96 -23.46
C TYR A 505 -2.10 15.02 -21.95
N PRO A 506 -2.06 16.20 -21.31
CA PRO A 506 -2.34 16.31 -19.88
C PRO A 506 -3.66 15.65 -19.50
N MET A 507 -3.63 14.84 -18.45
CA MET A 507 -4.75 14.03 -18.00
C MET A 507 -5.24 14.45 -16.62
N VAL A 508 -6.50 14.10 -16.36
CA VAL A 508 -7.12 14.15 -15.05
C VAL A 508 -7.93 12.89 -14.82
N ALA A 509 -7.84 12.28 -13.63
CA ALA A 509 -8.79 11.26 -13.20
C ALA A 509 -9.96 11.94 -12.49
N THR A 510 -11.18 11.70 -12.97
CA THR A 510 -12.39 12.24 -12.32
C THR A 510 -12.69 11.52 -11.00
N PRO A 511 -13.51 12.10 -10.09
CA PRO A 511 -13.79 11.53 -8.78
C PRO A 511 -14.22 10.06 -8.78
N GLY A 512 -13.86 9.36 -7.70
CA GLY A 512 -14.34 8.02 -7.38
C GLY A 512 -13.34 6.90 -7.67
N ASP A 513 -12.51 7.02 -8.70
CA ASP A 513 -11.53 5.99 -9.07
C ASP A 513 -10.37 6.58 -9.89
N PRO A 514 -9.10 6.22 -9.61
CA PRO A 514 -7.94 6.67 -10.39
C PRO A 514 -7.99 6.26 -11.88
N GLY A 515 -8.71 5.18 -12.20
CA GLY A 515 -8.95 4.71 -13.57
C GLY A 515 -9.97 5.52 -14.37
N ASN A 516 -10.61 6.53 -13.78
CA ASN A 516 -11.51 7.44 -14.49
C ASN A 516 -10.76 8.55 -15.25
N GLY A 517 -9.61 8.22 -15.85
CA GLY A 517 -8.74 9.14 -16.58
C GLY A 517 -9.38 9.69 -17.85
N LYS A 518 -9.23 11.00 -18.06
CA LYS A 518 -9.60 11.73 -19.29
C LYS A 518 -8.51 12.74 -19.64
N TYR A 519 -8.40 13.14 -20.90
CA TYR A 519 -7.60 14.32 -21.21
C TYR A 519 -8.32 15.56 -20.69
N VAL A 520 -7.57 16.54 -20.19
CA VAL A 520 -8.16 17.76 -19.63
C VAL A 520 -8.98 18.52 -20.69
N ARG A 521 -8.50 18.57 -21.93
CA ARG A 521 -9.26 19.09 -23.10
C ARG A 521 -10.60 18.40 -23.40
N ASP A 522 -10.83 17.18 -22.90
CA ASP A 522 -12.10 16.48 -23.10
C ASP A 522 -13.13 16.84 -22.01
N LEU A 523 -12.78 17.72 -21.07
CA LEU A 523 -13.72 18.29 -20.11
C LEU A 523 -14.58 19.36 -20.81
N ASN A 524 -15.81 18.99 -21.17
CA ASN A 524 -16.74 19.87 -21.89
C ASN A 524 -17.18 21.12 -21.11
N THR A 525 -17.02 21.12 -19.79
CA THR A 525 -17.45 22.21 -18.90
C THR A 525 -16.30 22.56 -17.95
N PRO A 526 -15.99 23.86 -17.72
CA PRO A 526 -15.04 24.27 -16.70
C PRO A 526 -15.44 23.72 -15.34
N VAL A 527 -14.55 22.96 -14.71
CA VAL A 527 -14.75 22.40 -13.38
C VAL A 527 -14.09 23.34 -12.37
N PRO A 528 -14.86 24.10 -11.56
CA PRO A 528 -14.29 25.04 -10.60
C PRO A 528 -13.49 24.29 -9.53
N VAL A 529 -12.39 24.89 -9.08
CA VAL A 529 -11.50 24.33 -8.05
C VAL A 529 -11.63 25.17 -6.79
N GLU A 530 -11.72 24.52 -5.64
CA GLU A 530 -11.67 25.18 -4.32
C GLU A 530 -10.40 24.82 -3.54
N ILE A 531 -9.88 23.60 -3.73
CA ILE A 531 -8.62 23.16 -3.13
C ILE A 531 -7.73 22.60 -4.23
N ALA A 532 -6.50 23.08 -4.29
CA ALA A 532 -5.43 22.47 -5.05
C ALA A 532 -4.40 21.88 -4.09
N TYR A 533 -3.93 20.66 -4.34
CA TYR A 533 -2.98 19.98 -3.45
C TYR A 533 -1.85 19.32 -4.25
N GLY A 534 -0.67 19.94 -4.21
CA GLY A 534 0.58 19.38 -4.70
C GLY A 534 1.41 18.74 -3.58
N GLY A 535 2.16 17.68 -3.89
CA GLY A 535 2.98 16.98 -2.90
C GLY A 535 2.67 15.49 -2.72
N THR A 536 2.95 14.96 -1.52
CA THR A 536 2.93 13.52 -1.14
C THR A 536 4.08 12.70 -1.71
N CYS A 537 4.13 11.38 -1.43
CA CYS A 537 5.14 10.50 -2.05
C CYS A 537 5.03 10.47 -3.58
N THR A 538 3.84 10.73 -4.15
CA THR A 538 3.63 10.70 -5.60
C THR A 538 4.10 11.97 -6.29
N ALA A 539 4.03 13.14 -5.65
CA ALA A 539 4.27 14.41 -6.32
C ALA A 539 4.95 15.48 -5.42
N GLY A 540 5.76 15.02 -4.47
CA GLY A 540 6.49 15.86 -3.51
C GLY A 540 8.00 15.81 -3.66
N LYS A 541 8.53 15.39 -4.81
CA LYS A 541 9.97 15.18 -5.05
C LYS A 541 10.60 16.40 -5.75
N ASN A 542 11.91 16.39 -5.99
CA ASN A 542 12.62 17.55 -6.54
C ASN A 542 12.07 17.96 -7.91
N GLU A 543 11.89 17.01 -8.83
CA GLU A 543 11.33 17.30 -10.15
C GLU A 543 9.88 17.81 -10.10
N ASP A 544 9.08 17.35 -9.14
CA ASP A 544 7.71 17.86 -8.96
C ASP A 544 7.72 19.33 -8.49
N MET A 545 8.67 19.69 -7.62
CA MET A 545 8.86 21.07 -7.16
C MET A 545 9.31 21.99 -8.29
N ASP A 546 10.15 21.51 -9.21
CA ASP A 546 10.52 22.23 -10.42
C ASP A 546 9.29 22.54 -11.27
N MET A 547 8.38 21.56 -11.44
CA MET A 547 7.15 21.72 -12.20
C MET A 547 6.22 22.76 -11.55
N TYR A 548 5.98 22.68 -10.24
CA TYR A 548 5.19 23.68 -9.52
C TYR A 548 5.80 25.08 -9.64
N ALA A 549 7.12 25.20 -9.47
CA ALA A 549 7.83 26.47 -9.54
C ALA A 549 7.75 27.07 -10.94
N SER A 550 7.87 26.26 -12.00
CA SER A 550 7.73 26.72 -13.39
C SER A 550 6.39 27.39 -13.65
N VAL A 551 5.29 26.72 -13.29
CA VAL A 551 3.93 27.26 -13.51
C VAL A 551 3.71 28.54 -12.72
N LEU A 552 4.08 28.54 -11.44
CA LEU A 552 3.84 29.67 -10.56
C LEU A 552 4.71 30.87 -10.92
N ARG A 553 5.94 30.64 -11.38
CA ARG A 553 6.83 31.69 -11.89
C ARG A 553 6.26 32.33 -13.15
N ASP A 554 5.76 31.54 -14.09
CA ASP A 554 5.10 32.05 -15.30
C ASP A 554 3.83 32.85 -14.97
N ALA A 555 3.04 32.36 -14.01
CA ALA A 555 1.88 33.10 -13.53
C ALA A 555 2.28 34.47 -12.95
N LEU A 556 3.30 34.51 -12.09
CA LEU A 556 3.80 35.76 -11.50
C LEU A 556 4.32 36.74 -12.54
N ARG A 557 5.02 36.28 -13.59
CA ARG A 557 5.47 37.10 -14.72
C ARG A 557 4.30 37.76 -15.46
N GLN A 558 3.17 37.07 -15.54
CA GLN A 558 1.93 37.58 -16.15
C GLN A 558 1.10 38.43 -15.17
N GLY A 559 1.60 38.74 -13.98
CA GLY A 559 0.85 39.44 -12.93
C GLY A 559 -0.27 38.60 -12.30
N LYS A 560 -0.31 37.29 -12.57
CA LYS A 560 -1.29 36.35 -12.01
C LYS A 560 -0.76 35.72 -10.73
N ARG A 561 -1.68 35.25 -9.89
CA ARG A 561 -1.43 34.50 -8.64
C ARG A 561 -2.45 33.38 -8.53
N VAL A 562 -2.33 32.54 -7.52
CA VAL A 562 -3.38 31.57 -7.14
C VAL A 562 -4.72 32.31 -7.04
N SER A 563 -5.77 31.73 -7.63
CA SER A 563 -7.11 32.33 -7.61
C SER A 563 -7.56 32.56 -6.17
N PRO A 564 -8.20 33.70 -5.85
CA PRO A 564 -8.74 33.96 -4.50
C PRO A 564 -9.75 32.91 -4.01
N SER A 565 -10.37 32.16 -4.93
CA SER A 565 -11.31 31.07 -4.63
C SER A 565 -10.62 29.74 -4.31
N VAL A 566 -9.30 29.63 -4.46
CA VAL A 566 -8.55 28.39 -4.33
C VAL A 566 -7.62 28.44 -3.12
N GLN A 567 -7.66 27.39 -2.29
CA GLN A 567 -6.61 27.10 -1.33
C GLN A 567 -5.59 26.17 -1.99
N PHE A 568 -4.40 26.67 -2.32
CA PHE A 568 -3.33 25.87 -2.91
C PHE A 568 -2.29 25.48 -1.86
N TYR A 569 -2.09 24.17 -1.68
CA TYR A 569 -1.07 23.60 -0.81
C TYR A 569 0.03 22.92 -1.63
N ILE A 570 1.28 23.08 -1.21
CA ILE A 570 2.45 22.36 -1.75
C ILE A 570 3.16 21.66 -0.60
N GLN A 571 3.17 20.34 -0.59
CA GLN A 571 3.81 19.53 0.45
C GLN A 571 5.12 18.91 -0.04
N PHE A 572 6.19 19.05 0.74
CA PHE A 572 7.46 18.40 0.45
C PHE A 572 7.42 16.90 0.78
N GLY A 573 8.08 16.07 -0.01
CA GLY A 573 8.19 14.63 0.23
C GLY A 573 9.19 14.28 1.32
N SER A 574 10.21 15.12 1.52
CA SER A 574 11.27 14.95 2.53
C SER A 574 11.92 16.29 2.89
N GLN A 575 12.73 16.30 3.95
CA GLN A 575 13.57 17.46 4.27
C GLN A 575 14.62 17.73 3.19
N GLU A 576 15.16 16.71 2.50
CA GLU A 576 16.07 16.92 1.38
C GLU A 576 15.38 17.72 0.26
N THR A 577 14.14 17.34 -0.08
CA THR A 577 13.37 18.07 -1.10
C THR A 577 13.08 19.51 -0.68
N ARG A 578 12.80 19.73 0.60
CA ARG A 578 12.62 21.08 1.13
C ARG A 578 13.91 21.90 1.01
N GLU A 579 15.05 21.34 1.38
CA GLU A 579 16.35 21.99 1.26
C GLU A 579 16.71 22.28 -0.20
N TYR A 580 16.37 21.37 -1.12
CA TYR A 580 16.45 21.61 -2.56
C TYR A 580 15.65 22.85 -2.98
N CYS A 581 14.41 22.97 -2.50
CA CYS A 581 13.56 24.15 -2.78
C CYS A 581 14.14 25.44 -2.20
N VAL A 582 14.79 25.39 -1.04
CA VAL A 582 15.52 26.52 -0.45
C VAL A 582 16.67 26.93 -1.37
N ARG A 583 17.52 25.97 -1.79
CA ARG A 583 18.67 26.23 -2.68
C ARG A 583 18.24 26.82 -4.03
N LYS A 584 17.08 26.41 -4.55
CA LYS A 584 16.50 26.90 -5.80
C LYS A 584 15.69 28.20 -5.67
N GLY A 585 15.44 28.69 -4.46
CA GLY A 585 14.62 29.88 -4.22
C GLY A 585 13.11 29.66 -4.41
N TYR A 586 12.64 28.42 -4.46
CA TYR A 586 11.25 28.09 -4.76
C TYR A 586 10.27 28.49 -3.65
N LEU A 587 10.72 28.54 -2.39
CA LEU A 587 9.85 28.97 -1.28
C LEU A 587 9.31 30.39 -1.49
N ASP A 588 10.15 31.30 -2.00
CA ASP A 588 9.75 32.69 -2.31
C ASP A 588 8.74 32.73 -3.48
N ILE A 589 8.96 31.92 -4.52
CA ILE A 589 8.03 31.79 -5.65
C ILE A 589 6.67 31.29 -5.17
N PHE A 590 6.65 30.22 -4.36
CA PHE A 590 5.43 29.62 -3.82
C PHE A 590 4.66 30.61 -2.95
N GLN A 591 5.36 31.29 -2.03
CA GLN A 591 4.76 32.29 -1.16
C GLN A 591 4.20 33.47 -1.95
N LYS A 592 4.97 34.04 -2.89
CA LYS A 592 4.50 35.15 -3.73
C LYS A 592 3.30 34.73 -4.57
N ALA A 593 3.29 33.53 -5.14
CA ALA A 593 2.14 33.08 -5.92
C ALA A 593 0.88 32.84 -5.07
N GLY A 594 1.00 32.73 -3.75
CA GLY A 594 -0.12 32.51 -2.83
C GLY A 594 -0.32 31.03 -2.43
N ALA A 595 0.66 30.16 -2.70
CA ALA A 595 0.65 28.78 -2.26
C ALA A 595 1.09 28.65 -0.79
N LYS A 596 0.52 27.67 -0.08
CA LYS A 596 0.86 27.34 1.30
C LYS A 596 1.75 26.10 1.32
N VAL A 597 2.97 26.24 1.84
CA VAL A 597 3.88 25.11 1.97
C VAL A 597 3.55 24.26 3.19
N ILE A 598 3.68 22.94 3.07
CA ILE A 598 3.49 21.97 4.15
C ILE A 598 4.77 21.15 4.30
N GLU A 599 5.22 20.97 5.53
CA GLU A 599 6.34 20.08 5.85
C GLU A 599 5.99 18.61 5.53
N PRO A 600 6.98 17.73 5.37
CA PRO A 600 6.75 16.35 4.97
C PRO A 600 5.85 15.58 5.93
N SER A 601 4.94 14.80 5.37
CA SER A 601 4.06 13.81 6.02
C SER A 601 3.17 13.19 4.94
N CYS A 602 2.53 12.05 5.17
CA CYS A 602 1.45 11.59 4.28
C CYS A 602 0.28 12.59 4.21
N GLY A 603 0.02 13.35 5.29
CA GLY A 603 -0.91 14.49 5.30
C GLY A 603 -2.29 14.19 4.74
N ALA A 604 -2.76 15.03 3.81
CA ALA A 604 -4.08 14.90 3.20
C ALA A 604 -4.30 13.56 2.48
N CYS A 605 -3.23 12.90 2.01
CA CYS A 605 -3.33 11.62 1.30
C CYS A 605 -4.09 10.52 2.07
N ILE A 606 -4.00 10.55 3.40
CA ILE A 606 -4.65 9.59 4.29
C ILE A 606 -5.68 10.27 5.21
N ASN A 607 -6.20 11.43 4.80
CA ASN A 607 -7.12 12.23 5.61
C ASN A 607 -6.53 12.64 6.97
N ALA A 608 -5.23 12.99 7.01
CA ALA A 608 -4.49 13.28 8.24
C ALA A 608 -3.64 14.57 8.13
N GLY A 609 -4.11 15.62 7.45
CA GLY A 609 -3.41 16.91 7.41
C GLY A 609 -4.10 17.99 6.56
N PRO A 610 -3.52 19.20 6.48
CA PRO A 610 -4.09 20.31 5.71
C PRO A 610 -4.36 19.95 4.26
N GLY A 611 -5.42 20.54 3.66
CA GLY A 611 -5.85 20.25 2.28
C GLY A 611 -6.90 19.15 2.16
N VAL A 612 -7.31 18.53 3.27
CA VAL A 612 -8.48 17.65 3.34
C VAL A 612 -9.77 18.47 3.10
N SER A 613 -10.65 17.95 2.24
CA SER A 613 -11.95 18.58 1.99
C SER A 613 -12.88 18.46 3.20
N THR A 614 -13.86 19.35 3.31
CA THR A 614 -14.81 19.37 4.44
C THR A 614 -16.27 19.24 4.04
N ARG A 615 -16.60 19.39 2.75
CA ARG A 615 -17.97 19.29 2.23
C ARG A 615 -18.05 18.34 1.03
N PRO A 616 -19.16 17.61 0.85
CA PRO A 616 -19.33 16.69 -0.28
C PRO A 616 -19.30 17.35 -1.67
N ASP A 617 -19.73 18.60 -1.76
CA ASP A 617 -19.78 19.39 -3.01
C ASP A 617 -18.44 20.04 -3.36
N GLN A 618 -17.50 20.08 -2.42
CA GLN A 618 -16.22 20.77 -2.59
C GLN A 618 -15.33 20.07 -3.62
N ILE A 619 -14.85 20.84 -4.61
CA ILE A 619 -13.96 20.31 -5.65
C ILE A 619 -12.49 20.45 -5.25
N VAL A 620 -11.78 19.32 -5.30
CA VAL A 620 -10.34 19.23 -5.04
C VAL A 620 -9.62 18.75 -6.29
N ILE A 621 -8.55 19.43 -6.70
CA ILE A 621 -7.58 18.89 -7.67
C ILE A 621 -6.27 18.56 -6.95
N SER A 622 -5.76 17.35 -7.12
CA SER A 622 -4.61 16.87 -6.36
C SER A 622 -3.61 16.09 -7.20
N ALA A 623 -2.33 16.20 -6.86
CA ALA A 623 -1.27 15.39 -7.44
C ALA A 623 -1.04 14.05 -6.70
N GLN A 624 -1.91 13.73 -5.74
CA GLN A 624 -1.99 12.44 -5.05
C GLN A 624 -2.29 11.28 -6.00
N ASN A 625 -2.19 10.05 -5.51
CA ASN A 625 -2.43 8.81 -6.25
C ASN A 625 -3.84 8.21 -6.10
N ARG A 626 -4.62 8.59 -5.07
CA ARG A 626 -5.94 7.99 -4.79
C ARG A 626 -7.03 9.06 -4.62
N ASN A 627 -8.18 8.84 -5.26
CA ASN A 627 -9.38 9.68 -5.13
C ASN A 627 -10.67 8.88 -4.84
N PHE A 628 -10.53 7.72 -4.18
CA PHE A 628 -11.68 6.96 -3.71
C PHE A 628 -12.52 7.80 -2.73
N PRO A 629 -13.86 7.60 -2.69
CA PRO A 629 -14.73 8.38 -1.79
C PRO A 629 -14.27 8.31 -0.33
N GLY A 630 -14.15 9.47 0.32
CA GLY A 630 -13.72 9.59 1.71
C GLY A 630 -12.21 9.49 1.97
N ARG A 631 -11.38 9.32 0.92
CA ARG A 631 -9.92 9.16 1.07
C ARG A 631 -9.22 10.41 1.63
N SER A 632 -9.67 11.60 1.25
CA SER A 632 -9.10 12.90 1.65
C SER A 632 -10.23 13.91 1.85
N GLY A 633 -11.14 13.54 2.76
CA GLY A 633 -12.37 14.25 3.06
C GLY A 633 -13.55 13.82 2.17
N PRO A 634 -14.73 14.42 2.36
CA PRO A 634 -15.96 14.02 1.69
C PRO A 634 -16.10 14.59 0.27
N GLY A 635 -15.23 15.52 -0.16
CA GLY A 635 -15.35 16.24 -1.42
C GLY A 635 -15.05 15.42 -2.68
N GLN A 636 -15.23 16.06 -3.82
CA GLN A 636 -15.01 15.50 -5.15
C GLN A 636 -13.56 15.74 -5.59
N MET A 637 -12.74 14.68 -5.54
CA MET A 637 -11.31 14.77 -5.81
C MET A 637 -10.93 14.32 -7.24
N TYR A 638 -10.26 15.21 -7.95
CA TYR A 638 -9.64 14.98 -9.25
C TYR A 638 -8.14 14.75 -9.08
N LEU A 639 -7.57 13.76 -9.77
CA LEU A 639 -6.12 13.51 -9.74
C LEU A 639 -5.46 14.05 -11.01
N ALA A 640 -4.38 14.79 -10.91
CA ALA A 640 -3.66 15.33 -12.07
C ALA A 640 -2.15 15.45 -11.84
N SER A 641 -1.39 15.82 -12.88
CA SER A 641 0.05 16.09 -12.78
C SER A 641 0.36 17.37 -11.99
N PRO A 642 1.59 17.55 -11.48
CA PRO A 642 2.03 18.79 -10.83
C PRO A 642 1.74 20.05 -11.67
N TYR A 643 2.01 19.99 -12.98
CA TYR A 643 1.70 21.06 -13.93
C TYR A 643 0.21 21.43 -13.92
N THR A 644 -0.66 20.44 -14.12
CA THR A 644 -2.11 20.64 -14.20
C THR A 644 -2.67 21.14 -12.86
N VAL A 645 -2.18 20.64 -11.72
CA VAL A 645 -2.60 21.11 -10.38
C VAL A 645 -2.26 22.59 -10.18
N ALA A 646 -1.01 23.00 -10.42
CA ALA A 646 -0.61 24.40 -10.24
C ALA A 646 -1.32 25.33 -11.24
N ALA A 647 -1.48 24.91 -12.50
CA ALA A 647 -2.18 25.72 -13.50
C ALA A 647 -3.66 25.91 -13.12
N SER A 648 -4.30 24.85 -12.65
CA SER A 648 -5.68 24.89 -12.18
C SER A 648 -5.84 25.76 -10.92
N ALA A 649 -4.84 25.77 -10.03
CA ALA A 649 -4.84 26.63 -8.85
C ALA A 649 -4.80 28.12 -9.20
N VAL A 650 -4.01 28.48 -10.22
CA VAL A 650 -3.94 29.86 -10.75
C VAL A 650 -5.22 30.22 -11.49
N ALA A 651 -5.78 29.31 -12.29
CA ALA A 651 -6.97 29.57 -13.10
C ALA A 651 -8.29 29.59 -12.30
N GLY A 652 -8.36 28.87 -11.17
CA GLY A 652 -9.61 28.68 -10.42
C GLY A 652 -10.53 27.59 -10.96
N TYR A 653 -10.13 26.90 -12.02
CA TYR A 653 -10.81 25.76 -12.63
C TYR A 653 -9.79 24.81 -13.25
N ILE A 654 -10.18 23.55 -13.51
CA ILE A 654 -9.28 22.54 -14.10
C ILE A 654 -8.82 22.96 -15.50
N THR A 655 -7.51 23.08 -15.72
CA THR A 655 -6.94 23.50 -17.00
C THR A 655 -5.55 22.91 -17.28
N GLU A 656 -5.16 22.87 -18.57
CA GLU A 656 -3.83 22.44 -19.01
C GLU A 656 -2.81 23.58 -18.85
N TYR A 657 -1.59 23.26 -18.40
CA TYR A 657 -0.48 24.21 -18.48
C TYR A 657 0.05 24.28 -19.92
N GLN A 658 0.25 25.50 -20.42
CA GLN A 658 0.97 25.77 -21.66
C GLN A 658 2.26 26.50 -21.30
N PRO A 659 3.44 25.85 -21.42
CA PRO A 659 4.72 26.49 -21.17
C PRO A 659 4.91 27.71 -22.06
N THR A 660 5.42 28.80 -21.50
CA THR A 660 5.75 30.00 -22.28
C THR A 660 7.04 29.76 -23.09
N GLU A 661 7.08 30.12 -24.38
CA GLU A 661 8.26 29.94 -25.24
C GLU A 661 9.39 30.96 -24.96
N GLU A 662 9.16 31.95 -24.08
CA GLU A 662 10.15 32.97 -23.76
C GLU A 662 11.28 32.40 -22.88
N ARG A 663 12.45 32.17 -23.51
CA ARG A 663 13.71 31.84 -22.82
C ARG A 663 14.02 32.91 -21.76
N GLU A 664 14.51 32.46 -20.60
CA GLU A 664 14.99 33.36 -19.55
C GLU A 664 16.03 34.34 -20.12
N PRO A 665 15.93 35.66 -19.84
CA PRO A 665 17.12 36.50 -19.84
C PRO A 665 18.05 35.92 -18.79
N ALA A 666 19.30 35.62 -19.18
CA ALA A 666 20.32 35.16 -18.24
C ALA A 666 20.34 36.10 -17.02
N LEU A 667 20.18 35.54 -15.83
CA LEU A 667 20.32 36.26 -14.57
C LEU A 667 21.70 36.95 -14.58
N ALA A 668 21.68 38.29 -14.50
CA ALA A 668 22.87 39.13 -14.38
C ALA A 668 23.40 39.14 -12.93
#